data_AF-A0A1Q3ZES3-F1
#
_entry.id   AF-A0A1Q3ZES3-F1
#
_cell.length_a   1.000
_cell.length_b   1.000
_cell.length_c   1.000
_cell.angle_alpha   90.00
_cell.angle_beta   90.00
_cell.angle_gamma   90.00
#
_symmetry.space_group_name_H-M   'P 1'
#
loop_
_entity.id
_entity.type
_entity.pdbx_description
1 polymer ?
#
loop_
_entity_poly.entity_id
_entity_poly.type
_entity_poly.pdbx_seq_one_letter_code
_entity_poly.pdbx_strand_id
1 'polypeptide(L)'
;MYMKRISIFLAFLWAAFVNAQNQLPQQGLQMTEHNHEKCYAGILHHQMMENNPDYVLKMNQFEQYVQSMSDSFTPKTQATYVIPVVFHVIHLGEAVGTGTNVSDDAIKRAIRVANERYRNLNNGGGADTQIEFALAVQDPSGNCTNGITRTNYSSNSAYANYGVKVSGNNGISDSQLKGIISWNRNKYYNIYIVSEIDNNNGGAGTQGYAYMASNHGNATDGAVFMASNILQDFDHTLIHELGHALNLYHTFEGDGTGNTCPPSSPTQGDMCADTPPHKRSQSDCNVTGTNSCDGGSSNALFVHNYMDYSSVSCVTQFTANQGTRMRAACSGPRASFFTSNNALVPVSAPTAAIIIPQKIYCSGTVNLYDNSSCVANTYTEHSEFSGNTHSWSVTNGSVTLTSSKQNPTFNITSTGWYSVTLTVTTAQGTNTITETDAFYYAGTSVSTCTPNLGTPGPNGINASEVTFNTISSFTSSSETNTYENLVCTKNTIVNAGDTYPISVKINTYGYTSYVKVYIDWENNGTYSAAEKVLEGSVASSGSNQTSGYVTGNVVIPATAVQNQILRMRVIMDAATAPTEAKANCSGSLVAGDVEDYGVLVKDNCPLANVSTQPVNTTICPNGTGTISSSISGGTSYQWQVSTDNGSTWSDVTNNANYAGATTQSLSLTNVPTSFNTQKYRLKITNSCGDKYTNVATLTVSSTITFSTQPANETVCANGTISLTAVASGGTYQWQASTDGGITWSNISDGGNYSGAGTGTLTIATIPGSFDANQYRCVATSSCTTQNSSVATLTVTASSAQITSQPQDLSACPNSGATFGVTGTGITGYQWQVSTDNGATWNNVDDVAPVSGSTTATLNIASVTTIMNNTKYRCVLTTSCGNINSSVATLSVTAAGVVNITAQPQNTGMCPNGSTFVQVTASGATAYQWEISTDGGTTWANVTNNTNYAGATTNQLTISGLAMSGSGALYRCQVAGPCGNTATNSAVLTISDIALITSQPSSEVVCESVTHTFSVQADLAVSYSWQISFDGNTWYDLNNSTTYSGVNTAALTVSNVQMNLNNTKYRCSITGACGGSAYTNSVVLTVNKRPEIYFGAPQVACIYDSPYSISEVTPSGGTFSGPGISNNLFNPVAAGMGTHTITYTVTENGCSSSASSTIEVSQCLGMTDLVKNELSIFPNPTSSIVYLKGTVENYETAVLIDNQGRMISSWDLKTTAQFDLSDFVDGYYFIRVVGKENTVVTKIQLVK
;
A
#
# COMPACT_ATOMS: atom_id res chain seq x y z
N MET A 1 -54.24 4.20 44.99
CA MET A 1 -53.02 3.52 45.51
C MET A 1 -52.00 3.15 44.43
N TYR A 2 -52.21 3.47 43.15
CA TYR A 2 -51.31 3.12 42.04
C TYR A 2 -50.35 4.25 41.60
N MET A 3 -50.60 5.51 41.97
CA MET A 3 -49.72 6.66 41.61
C MET A 3 -48.56 6.91 42.58
N LYS A 4 -48.57 6.34 43.81
CA LYS A 4 -47.47 6.52 44.79
C LYS A 4 -46.31 5.53 44.61
N ARG A 5 -46.46 4.48 43.78
CA ARG A 5 -45.40 3.48 43.53
C ARG A 5 -44.51 3.80 42.32
N ILE A 6 -44.98 4.62 41.38
CA ILE A 6 -44.20 5.05 40.21
C ILE A 6 -43.18 6.15 40.58
N SER A 7 -43.54 7.05 41.50
CA SER A 7 -42.62 8.11 41.98
C SER A 7 -41.47 7.58 42.83
N ILE A 8 -41.63 6.44 43.51
CA ILE A 8 -40.57 5.82 44.33
C ILE A 8 -39.60 5.00 43.46
N PHE A 9 -40.05 4.44 42.34
CA PHE A 9 -39.19 3.74 41.37
C PHE A 9 -38.36 4.72 40.51
N LEU A 10 -38.92 5.89 40.17
CA LEU A 10 -38.20 6.97 39.47
C LEU A 10 -37.17 7.69 40.36
N ALA A 11 -37.42 7.81 41.67
CA ALA A 11 -36.47 8.39 42.61
C ALA A 11 -35.26 7.48 42.91
N PHE A 12 -35.44 6.15 42.88
CA PHE A 12 -34.34 5.19 43.02
C PHE A 12 -33.43 5.13 41.78
N LEU A 13 -34.00 5.33 40.59
CA LEU A 13 -33.23 5.45 39.34
C LEU A 13 -32.42 6.76 39.28
N TRP A 14 -32.92 7.85 39.86
CA TRP A 14 -32.20 9.12 39.91
C TRP A 14 -31.07 9.12 40.96
N ALA A 15 -31.27 8.48 42.12
CA ALA A 15 -30.22 8.33 43.14
C ALA A 15 -29.10 7.35 42.73
N ALA A 16 -29.39 6.34 41.91
CA ALA A 16 -28.39 5.46 41.32
C ALA A 16 -27.58 6.17 40.21
N PHE A 17 -28.20 7.10 39.47
CA PHE A 17 -27.51 7.94 38.48
C PHE A 17 -26.59 9.00 39.13
N VAL A 18 -26.97 9.56 40.28
CA VAL A 18 -26.16 10.60 40.95
C VAL A 18 -24.99 10.01 41.76
N ASN A 19 -25.13 8.81 42.35
CA ASN A 19 -24.02 8.18 43.08
C ASN A 19 -22.99 7.45 42.17
N ALA A 20 -23.32 7.14 40.92
CA ALA A 20 -22.36 6.59 39.96
C ALA A 20 -21.46 7.66 39.30
N GLN A 21 -21.82 8.95 39.41
CA GLN A 21 -21.00 10.06 38.87
C GLN A 21 -19.96 10.62 39.86
N ASN A 22 -20.02 10.29 41.15
CA ASN A 22 -19.14 10.87 42.18
C ASN A 22 -17.99 9.98 42.66
N GLN A 23 -17.67 8.90 41.95
CA GLN A 23 -16.51 8.02 42.23
C GLN A 23 -15.75 7.58 40.96
N LEU A 24 -15.89 8.31 39.85
CA LEU A 24 -15.00 8.17 38.70
C LEU A 24 -14.04 9.37 38.72
N PRO A 25 -12.71 9.18 38.68
CA PRO A 25 -11.82 10.30 38.48
C PRO A 25 -12.11 10.87 37.09
N GLN A 26 -12.83 12.00 37.03
CA GLN A 26 -12.78 12.90 35.88
C GLN A 26 -11.37 13.48 35.82
N GLN A 27 -10.42 12.70 35.33
CA GLN A 27 -9.23 13.26 34.71
C GLN A 27 -9.58 13.46 33.24
N GLY A 28 -10.12 14.63 32.92
CA GLY A 28 -10.08 15.09 31.54
C GLY A 28 -8.62 15.13 31.11
N LEU A 29 -8.28 14.49 29.99
CA LEU A 29 -6.98 14.71 29.35
C LEU A 29 -6.92 16.19 28.98
N GLN A 30 -6.26 17.00 29.81
CA GLN A 30 -5.98 18.40 29.48
C GLN A 30 -5.03 18.41 28.29
N MET A 31 -5.42 19.11 27.22
CA MET A 31 -4.54 19.44 26.10
C MET A 31 -3.51 20.45 26.59
N THR A 32 -2.34 19.99 26.97
CA THR A 32 -1.15 20.84 27.17
C THR A 32 -0.25 20.71 25.96
N GLU A 33 0.19 21.83 25.37
CA GLU A 33 1.28 21.81 24.38
C GLU A 33 2.48 21.08 24.98
N HIS A 34 2.92 20.00 24.32
CA HIS A 34 3.99 19.15 24.81
C HIS A 34 5.32 19.60 24.20
N ASN A 35 6.19 20.17 25.02
CA ASN A 35 7.49 20.65 24.57
C ASN A 35 8.55 19.55 24.40
N HIS A 36 8.28 18.27 24.70
CA HIS A 36 9.30 17.20 24.58
C HIS A 36 8.69 15.83 24.27
N GLU A 37 8.70 15.41 23.01
CA GLU A 37 8.36 14.03 22.63
C GLU A 37 9.60 13.14 22.80
N LYS A 38 9.54 12.14 23.70
CA LYS A 38 10.56 11.08 23.75
C LYS A 38 10.00 9.82 23.07
N CYS A 39 10.81 9.21 22.21
CA CYS A 39 10.57 7.92 21.58
C CYS A 39 11.36 6.82 22.31
N TYR A 40 10.79 5.62 22.43
CA TYR A 40 11.47 4.45 23.02
C TYR A 40 12.01 3.46 21.97
N ALA A 41 11.76 3.68 20.67
CA ALA A 41 12.18 2.79 19.58
C ALA A 41 13.71 2.62 19.48
N GLY A 42 14.50 3.69 19.69
CA GLY A 42 15.96 3.60 19.69
C GLY A 42 16.51 2.68 20.79
N ILE A 43 15.91 2.74 21.99
CA ILE A 43 16.28 1.88 23.13
C ILE A 43 15.91 0.43 22.82
N LEU A 44 14.70 0.18 22.31
CA LEU A 44 14.27 -1.16 21.87
C LEU A 44 15.20 -1.72 20.79
N HIS A 45 15.60 -0.89 19.83
CA HIS A 45 16.52 -1.28 18.79
C HIS A 45 17.86 -1.76 19.38
N HIS A 46 18.49 -1.00 20.27
CA HIS A 46 19.74 -1.42 20.92
C HIS A 46 19.58 -2.68 21.76
N GLN A 47 18.49 -2.78 22.55
CA GLN A 47 18.19 -3.99 23.32
C GLN A 47 18.04 -5.22 22.41
N MET A 48 17.42 -5.08 21.25
CA MET A 48 17.28 -6.15 20.27
C MET A 48 18.62 -6.49 19.60
N MET A 49 19.46 -5.49 19.30
CA MET A 49 20.82 -5.71 18.77
C MET A 49 21.73 -6.44 19.78
N GLU A 50 21.55 -6.20 21.08
CA GLU A 50 22.32 -6.87 22.12
C GLU A 50 21.83 -8.30 22.41
N ASN A 51 20.51 -8.50 22.42
CA ASN A 51 19.91 -9.71 22.99
C ASN A 51 19.27 -10.65 21.95
N ASN A 52 19.18 -10.27 20.68
CA ASN A 52 18.50 -11.06 19.65
C ASN A 52 19.39 -11.26 18.39
N PRO A 53 20.10 -12.40 18.30
CA PRO A 53 20.99 -12.70 17.17
C PRO A 53 20.29 -12.72 15.80
N ASP A 54 19.04 -13.19 15.73
CA ASP A 54 18.26 -13.21 14.49
C ASP A 54 17.93 -11.79 14.01
N TYR A 55 17.61 -10.89 14.96
CA TYR A 55 17.37 -9.48 14.66
C TYR A 55 18.64 -8.79 14.17
N VAL A 56 19.80 -9.05 14.79
CA VAL A 56 21.11 -8.55 14.34
C VAL A 56 21.41 -8.99 12.90
N LEU A 57 21.18 -10.26 12.59
CA LEU A 57 21.42 -10.81 11.26
C LEU A 57 20.52 -10.15 10.21
N LYS A 58 19.22 -9.98 10.52
CA LYS A 58 18.26 -9.29 9.63
C LYS A 58 18.63 -7.80 9.45
N MET A 59 19.09 -7.12 10.49
CA MET A 59 19.59 -5.74 10.38
C MET A 59 20.83 -5.66 9.47
N ASN A 60 21.81 -6.54 9.66
CA ASN A 60 23.01 -6.56 8.81
C ASN A 60 22.68 -6.85 7.34
N GLN A 61 21.77 -7.79 7.08
CA GLN A 61 21.26 -8.07 5.74
C GLN A 61 20.54 -6.86 5.13
N PHE A 62 19.73 -6.16 5.94
CA PHE A 62 19.07 -4.92 5.51
C PHE A 62 20.08 -3.83 5.13
N GLU A 63 21.12 -3.60 5.93
CA GLU A 63 22.13 -2.58 5.62
C GLU A 63 22.92 -2.93 4.35
N GLN A 64 23.26 -4.20 4.13
CA GLN A 64 23.86 -4.66 2.87
C GLN A 64 22.92 -4.45 1.67
N TYR A 65 21.62 -4.70 1.87
CA TYR A 65 20.61 -4.52 0.84
C TYR A 65 20.44 -3.03 0.45
N VAL A 66 20.38 -2.12 1.43
CA VAL A 66 20.32 -0.67 1.18
C VAL A 66 21.56 -0.19 0.42
N GLN A 67 22.75 -0.63 0.81
CA GLN A 67 24.02 -0.29 0.12
C GLN A 67 24.02 -0.78 -1.33
N SER A 68 23.47 -1.97 -1.61
CA SER A 68 23.35 -2.47 -2.99
C SER A 68 22.39 -1.64 -3.86
N MET A 69 21.46 -0.89 -3.26
CA MET A 69 20.52 -0.03 -3.97
C MET A 69 21.07 1.36 -4.28
N SER A 70 21.99 1.90 -3.46
CA SER A 70 22.58 3.22 -3.69
C SER A 70 23.44 3.31 -4.95
N ASP A 71 24.00 2.19 -5.42
CA ASP A 71 24.89 2.14 -6.59
C ASP A 71 24.15 1.98 -7.94
N SER A 72 22.82 1.80 -7.94
CA SER A 72 22.07 1.43 -9.16
C SER A 72 20.68 2.08 -9.30
N PHE A 73 20.29 3.02 -8.45
CA PHE A 73 18.95 3.61 -8.54
C PHE A 73 18.85 4.70 -9.61
N THR A 74 18.56 4.29 -10.84
CA THR A 74 17.74 5.14 -11.71
C THR A 74 16.29 4.96 -11.25
N PRO A 75 15.53 6.02 -10.92
CA PRO A 75 14.12 5.88 -10.55
C PRO A 75 13.37 5.20 -11.70
N LYS A 76 13.13 3.89 -11.58
CA LYS A 76 12.12 3.24 -12.42
C LYS A 76 10.81 3.95 -12.11
N THR A 77 10.13 4.38 -13.16
CA THR A 77 8.80 4.99 -13.15
C THR A 77 7.87 4.30 -12.13
N GLN A 78 7.71 4.97 -10.97
CA GLN A 78 6.55 5.10 -10.10
C GLN A 78 5.77 3.82 -9.71
N ALA A 79 6.20 3.13 -8.65
CA ALA A 79 5.31 2.30 -7.82
C ALA A 79 5.31 2.85 -6.39
N THR A 80 4.16 3.35 -5.93
CA THR A 80 3.96 3.76 -4.53
C THR A 80 3.71 2.52 -3.68
N TYR A 81 4.35 2.42 -2.51
CA TYR A 81 4.07 1.34 -1.55
C TYR A 81 2.94 1.76 -0.61
N VAL A 82 1.78 1.11 -0.69
CA VAL A 82 0.65 1.34 0.22
C VAL A 82 0.60 0.24 1.29
N ILE A 83 0.97 0.58 2.52
CA ILE A 83 1.06 -0.35 3.65
C ILE A 83 -0.34 -0.54 4.27
N PRO A 84 -0.85 -1.79 4.35
CA PRO A 84 -2.08 -2.08 5.06
C PRO A 84 -1.86 -1.97 6.57
N VAL A 85 -2.57 -1.04 7.22
CA VAL A 85 -2.51 -0.82 8.66
C VAL A 85 -3.80 -1.23 9.35
N VAL A 86 -3.70 -1.65 10.61
CA VAL A 86 -4.83 -1.87 11.50
C VAL A 86 -4.58 -1.14 12.82
N PHE A 87 -5.57 -0.40 13.29
CA PHE A 87 -5.54 0.28 14.59
C PHE A 87 -6.26 -0.55 15.65
N HIS A 88 -5.59 -0.79 16.76
CA HIS A 88 -6.11 -1.45 17.95
C HIS A 88 -6.27 -0.42 19.06
N VAL A 89 -7.50 0.10 19.24
CA VAL A 89 -7.82 1.04 20.31
C VAL A 89 -8.09 0.26 21.59
N ILE A 90 -7.17 0.35 22.54
CA ILE A 90 -7.30 -0.25 23.87
C ILE A 90 -7.77 0.87 24.81
N HIS A 91 -9.00 0.78 25.28
CA HIS A 91 -9.68 1.88 25.98
C HIS A 91 -10.24 1.46 27.35
N LEU A 92 -10.67 2.44 28.15
CA LEU A 92 -11.13 2.26 29.52
C LEU A 92 -12.66 2.18 29.66
N GLY A 93 -13.36 1.83 28.59
CA GLY A 93 -14.81 1.65 28.56
C GLY A 93 -15.63 2.91 28.23
N GLU A 94 -14.98 4.01 27.87
CA GLU A 94 -15.63 5.24 27.42
C GLU A 94 -16.38 5.03 26.09
N ALA A 95 -17.32 5.93 25.78
CA ALA A 95 -17.99 5.94 24.47
C ALA A 95 -17.00 6.34 23.35
N VAL A 96 -17.23 5.86 22.13
CA VAL A 96 -16.41 6.22 20.97
C VAL A 96 -16.39 7.74 20.77
N GLY A 97 -15.21 8.31 20.57
CA GLY A 97 -14.97 9.76 20.49
C GLY A 97 -14.70 10.42 21.84
N THR A 98 -14.65 9.67 22.94
CA THR A 98 -14.41 10.21 24.29
C THR A 98 -13.19 9.55 24.94
N GLY A 99 -12.34 10.37 25.57
CA GLY A 99 -11.18 9.89 26.34
C GLY A 99 -10.25 9.01 25.51
N THR A 100 -9.93 7.82 26.03
CA THR A 100 -9.03 6.86 25.36
C THR A 100 -9.69 6.12 24.19
N ASN A 101 -11.02 6.16 24.08
CA ASN A 101 -11.77 5.54 23.00
C ASN A 101 -11.93 6.48 21.80
N VAL A 102 -10.81 6.88 21.18
CA VAL A 102 -10.74 7.89 20.09
C VAL A 102 -11.70 7.63 18.92
N SER A 103 -12.20 8.66 18.24
CA SER A 103 -13.16 8.50 17.13
C SER A 103 -12.51 7.90 15.87
N ASP A 104 -13.32 7.26 15.02
CA ASP A 104 -12.86 6.78 13.70
C ASP A 104 -12.30 7.94 12.86
N ASP A 105 -12.93 9.11 12.91
CA ASP A 105 -12.50 10.28 12.15
C ASP A 105 -11.13 10.80 12.59
N ALA A 106 -10.80 10.71 13.89
CA ALA A 106 -9.47 11.05 14.39
C ALA A 106 -8.40 10.13 13.79
N ILE A 107 -8.65 8.81 13.73
CA ILE A 107 -7.73 7.83 13.13
C ILE A 107 -7.59 8.06 11.62
N LYS A 108 -8.69 8.31 10.91
CA LYS A 108 -8.66 8.57 9.45
C LYS A 108 -7.91 9.87 9.12
N ARG A 109 -8.09 10.91 9.94
CA ARG A 109 -7.31 12.16 9.86
C ARG A 109 -5.83 11.90 10.11
N ALA A 110 -5.46 11.09 11.10
CA ALA A 110 -4.07 10.72 11.36
C ALA A 110 -3.43 10.00 10.16
N ILE A 111 -4.16 9.08 9.51
CA ILE A 111 -3.70 8.42 8.27
C ILE A 111 -3.52 9.42 7.12
N ARG A 112 -4.48 10.33 6.92
CA ARG A 112 -4.36 11.38 5.91
C ARG A 112 -3.10 12.21 6.12
N VAL A 113 -2.91 12.73 7.33
CA VAL A 113 -1.78 13.59 7.68
C VAL A 113 -0.45 12.84 7.51
N ALA A 114 -0.38 11.58 7.94
CA ALA A 114 0.78 10.74 7.68
C ALA A 114 1.07 10.64 6.18
N ASN A 115 0.07 10.30 5.35
CA ASN A 115 0.24 10.21 3.90
C ASN A 115 0.65 11.55 3.27
N GLU A 116 0.07 12.67 3.67
CA GLU A 116 0.50 14.00 3.22
C GLU A 116 1.98 14.26 3.49
N ARG A 117 2.50 13.85 4.66
CA ARG A 117 3.92 14.07 5.02
C ARG A 117 4.87 13.08 4.35
N TYR A 118 4.53 11.80 4.31
CA TYR A 118 5.34 10.79 3.64
C TYR A 118 5.41 11.02 2.12
N ARG A 119 4.35 11.57 1.53
CA ARG A 119 4.30 11.94 0.10
C ARG A 119 4.73 13.38 -0.19
N ASN A 120 5.08 14.16 0.83
CA ASN A 120 5.42 15.59 0.74
C ASN A 120 4.40 16.43 -0.06
N LEU A 121 3.11 16.17 0.13
CA LEU A 121 2.02 16.82 -0.62
C LEU A 121 1.76 18.26 -0.15
N ASN A 122 2.27 18.63 1.01
CA ASN A 122 2.16 19.96 1.60
C ASN A 122 3.34 20.89 1.25
N ASN A 123 4.26 20.47 0.36
CA ASN A 123 5.46 21.24 -0.03
C ASN A 123 6.33 21.67 1.17
N GLY A 124 6.57 20.76 2.12
CA GLY A 124 7.36 21.04 3.34
C GLY A 124 8.88 21.13 3.14
N GLY A 125 9.35 21.11 1.89
CA GLY A 125 10.78 21.14 1.53
C GLY A 125 11.48 19.77 1.48
N GLY A 126 10.79 18.69 1.88
CA GLY A 126 11.33 17.33 1.93
C GLY A 126 11.25 16.53 0.63
N ALA A 127 11.61 15.24 0.71
CA ALA A 127 11.47 14.28 -0.39
C ALA A 127 10.12 13.54 -0.36
N ASP A 128 9.55 13.24 -1.53
CA ASP A 128 8.47 12.24 -1.65
C ASP A 128 9.08 10.85 -1.42
N THR A 129 8.69 10.21 -0.31
CA THR A 129 9.20 8.87 0.06
C THR A 129 8.59 7.76 -0.80
N GLN A 130 7.46 8.03 -1.47
CA GLN A 130 6.62 7.07 -2.20
C GLN A 130 6.01 5.98 -1.31
N ILE A 131 5.81 6.29 -0.03
CA ILE A 131 5.13 5.43 0.94
C ILE A 131 3.78 6.04 1.31
N GLU A 132 2.76 5.18 1.41
CA GLU A 132 1.44 5.52 1.92
C GLU A 132 0.95 4.42 2.86
N PHE A 133 -0.08 4.75 3.62
CA PHE A 133 -0.75 3.88 4.57
C PHE A 133 -2.25 3.89 4.28
N ALA A 134 -2.87 2.72 4.32
CA ALA A 134 -4.32 2.58 4.18
C ALA A 134 -4.86 1.63 5.24
N LEU A 135 -6.00 1.98 5.84
CA LEU A 135 -6.70 1.08 6.74
C LEU A 135 -7.06 -0.20 5.99
N ALA A 136 -6.81 -1.35 6.62
CA ALA A 136 -7.21 -2.64 6.09
C ALA A 136 -8.73 -2.69 5.85
N VAL A 137 -9.12 -3.29 4.72
CA VAL A 137 -10.53 -3.50 4.35
C VAL A 137 -10.95 -4.97 4.42
N GLN A 138 -9.98 -5.88 4.59
CA GLN A 138 -10.22 -7.27 4.96
C GLN A 138 -9.64 -7.56 6.33
N ASP A 139 -10.43 -8.14 7.23
CA ASP A 139 -9.97 -8.67 8.50
C ASP A 139 -9.24 -10.02 8.30
N PRO A 140 -8.60 -10.61 9.35
CA PRO A 140 -7.90 -11.88 9.23
C PRO A 140 -8.78 -13.07 8.83
N SER A 141 -10.11 -12.95 8.97
CA SER A 141 -11.09 -13.95 8.55
C SER A 141 -11.57 -13.74 7.11
N GLY A 142 -11.09 -12.70 6.43
CA GLY A 142 -11.49 -12.33 5.06
C GLY A 142 -12.80 -11.54 5.00
N ASN A 143 -13.32 -11.04 6.12
CA ASN A 143 -14.54 -10.22 6.13
C ASN A 143 -14.21 -8.74 5.93
N CYS A 144 -15.23 -7.99 5.50
CA CYS A 144 -15.13 -6.55 5.38
C CYS A 144 -14.87 -5.89 6.75
N THR A 145 -13.97 -4.92 6.79
CA THR A 145 -13.63 -4.16 8.01
C THR A 145 -13.29 -2.70 7.70
N ASN A 146 -13.32 -1.84 8.72
CA ASN A 146 -12.82 -0.46 8.68
C ASN A 146 -11.36 -0.36 9.15
N GLY A 147 -10.70 -1.48 9.46
CA GLY A 147 -9.31 -1.52 9.92
C GLY A 147 -9.11 -0.96 11.34
N ILE A 148 -10.19 -0.78 12.10
CA ILE A 148 -10.16 -0.27 13.48
C ILE A 148 -10.83 -1.29 14.39
N THR A 149 -10.11 -1.72 15.41
CA THR A 149 -10.63 -2.60 16.46
C THR A 149 -10.64 -1.86 17.79
N ARG A 150 -11.59 -2.19 18.65
CA ARG A 150 -11.78 -1.52 19.95
C ARG A 150 -11.89 -2.57 21.05
N THR A 151 -11.01 -2.48 22.04
CA THR A 151 -10.98 -3.41 23.18
C THR A 151 -11.11 -2.63 24.47
N ASN A 152 -12.21 -2.85 25.19
CA ASN A 152 -12.36 -2.32 26.55
C ASN A 152 -11.48 -3.14 27.51
N TYR A 153 -10.47 -2.51 28.08
CA TYR A 153 -9.50 -3.14 28.96
C TYR A 153 -9.47 -2.54 30.38
N SER A 154 -10.53 -1.81 30.75
CA SER A 154 -10.69 -1.20 32.08
C SER A 154 -10.71 -2.19 33.25
N SER A 155 -11.10 -3.44 33.00
CA SER A 155 -11.12 -4.49 34.04
C SER A 155 -9.73 -4.96 34.48
N ASN A 156 -8.69 -4.73 33.67
CA ASN A 156 -7.32 -5.04 34.03
C ASN A 156 -6.71 -3.86 34.82
N SER A 157 -6.61 -4.02 36.14
CA SER A 157 -6.12 -2.97 37.02
C SER A 157 -4.67 -2.55 36.77
N ALA A 158 -3.83 -3.39 36.15
CA ALA A 158 -2.47 -3.00 35.81
C ALA A 158 -2.46 -2.03 34.61
N TYR A 159 -3.31 -2.28 33.62
CA TYR A 159 -3.45 -1.38 32.47
C TYR A 159 -4.25 -0.12 32.82
N ALA A 160 -5.38 -0.26 33.52
CA ALA A 160 -6.28 0.85 33.80
C ALA A 160 -5.65 1.95 34.69
N ASN A 161 -4.65 1.59 35.50
CA ASN A 161 -3.98 2.52 36.40
C ASN A 161 -2.60 3.01 35.92
N TYR A 162 -1.96 2.29 34.99
CA TYR A 162 -0.55 2.53 34.64
C TYR A 162 -0.22 2.34 33.14
N GLY A 163 -1.21 1.95 32.32
CA GLY A 163 -1.05 1.66 30.90
C GLY A 163 -0.02 0.58 30.59
N VAL A 164 0.84 0.87 29.60
CA VAL A 164 1.86 -0.04 29.08
C VAL A 164 3.23 0.33 29.62
N LYS A 165 3.98 -0.67 30.10
CA LYS A 165 5.34 -0.45 30.60
C LYS A 165 6.40 -0.77 29.57
N VAL A 166 7.36 0.14 29.43
CA VAL A 166 8.57 -0.02 28.60
C VAL A 166 9.85 0.15 29.41
N SER A 167 9.88 1.05 30.40
CA SER A 167 11.02 1.23 31.30
C SER A 167 10.65 1.18 32.79
N GLY A 168 9.36 1.31 33.12
CA GLY A 168 8.85 1.30 34.50
C GLY A 168 8.55 -0.09 35.07
N ASN A 169 8.23 -0.13 36.37
CA ASN A 169 7.89 -1.37 37.09
C ASN A 169 6.39 -1.74 37.03
N ASN A 170 5.51 -0.75 36.80
CA ASN A 170 4.06 -0.88 36.87
C ASN A 170 3.44 -0.78 35.46
N GLY A 171 2.31 -1.44 35.22
CA GLY A 171 1.66 -1.54 33.91
C GLY A 171 1.78 -2.93 33.27
N ILE A 172 1.09 -3.13 32.15
CA ILE A 172 1.22 -4.37 31.36
C ILE A 172 2.43 -4.28 30.43
N SER A 173 3.12 -5.39 30.19
CA SER A 173 4.23 -5.42 29.24
C SER A 173 3.75 -5.30 27.78
N ASP A 174 4.63 -4.87 26.87
CA ASP A 174 4.38 -4.87 25.42
C ASP A 174 3.91 -6.24 24.90
N SER A 175 4.52 -7.33 25.38
CA SER A 175 4.08 -8.69 25.03
C SER A 175 2.66 -9.01 25.51
N GLN A 176 2.24 -8.48 26.66
CA GLN A 176 0.87 -8.65 27.14
C GLN A 176 -0.10 -7.80 26.32
N LEU A 177 0.23 -6.55 25.99
CA LEU A 177 -0.55 -5.69 25.11
C LEU A 177 -0.80 -6.36 23.76
N LYS A 178 0.27 -6.79 23.08
CA LYS A 178 0.19 -7.47 21.78
C LYS A 178 -0.41 -8.87 21.87
N GLY A 179 -0.51 -9.44 23.08
CA GLY A 179 -1.26 -10.65 23.35
C GLY A 179 -2.78 -10.44 23.45
N ILE A 180 -3.25 -9.21 23.68
CA ILE A 180 -4.70 -8.89 23.74
C ILE A 180 -5.33 -9.07 22.36
N ILE A 181 -4.71 -8.47 21.35
CA ILE A 181 -5.16 -8.53 19.96
C ILE A 181 -3.96 -8.30 19.04
N SER A 182 -3.90 -9.03 17.94
CA SER A 182 -2.97 -8.78 16.83
C SER A 182 -3.53 -9.43 15.58
N TRP A 183 -3.40 -8.76 14.45
CA TRP A 183 -3.59 -9.37 13.15
C TRP A 183 -2.27 -9.93 12.62
N ASN A 184 -2.35 -10.75 11.57
CA ASN A 184 -1.17 -11.40 11.00
C ASN A 184 -0.13 -10.35 10.60
N ARG A 185 1.01 -10.34 11.30
CA ARG A 185 2.07 -9.34 11.16
C ARG A 185 2.78 -9.37 9.82
N ASN A 186 2.62 -10.44 9.04
CA ASN A 186 3.09 -10.53 7.65
C ASN A 186 2.08 -9.95 6.64
N LYS A 187 0.87 -9.56 7.07
CA LYS A 187 -0.19 -9.01 6.21
C LYS A 187 -0.63 -7.61 6.61
N TYR A 188 -0.49 -7.25 7.88
CA TYR A 188 -0.95 -5.98 8.43
C TYR A 188 0.13 -5.40 9.32
N TYR A 189 0.37 -4.10 9.20
CA TYR A 189 1.12 -3.38 10.20
C TYR A 189 0.19 -3.00 11.36
N ASN A 190 0.49 -3.52 12.56
CA ASN A 190 -0.37 -3.41 13.73
C ASN A 190 0.01 -2.16 14.53
N ILE A 191 -0.97 -1.27 14.74
CA ILE A 191 -0.80 -0.01 15.48
C ILE A 191 -1.71 -0.04 16.72
N TYR A 192 -1.15 0.15 17.91
CA TYR A 192 -1.89 0.13 19.17
C TYR A 192 -2.06 1.54 19.71
N ILE A 193 -3.30 1.93 20.00
CA ILE A 193 -3.62 3.17 20.68
C ILE A 193 -3.95 2.83 22.13
N VAL A 194 -3.16 3.38 23.05
CA VAL A 194 -3.23 3.05 24.48
C VAL A 194 -3.51 4.28 25.34
N SER A 195 -4.00 4.05 26.55
CA SER A 195 -4.29 5.12 27.52
C SER A 195 -3.05 5.92 27.90
N GLU A 196 -1.94 5.24 28.19
CA GLU A 196 -0.69 5.84 28.66
C GLU A 196 0.49 4.86 28.53
N ILE A 197 1.71 5.39 28.63
CA ILE A 197 2.97 4.64 28.62
C ILE A 197 3.79 5.03 29.86
N ASP A 198 4.27 4.03 30.61
CA ASP A 198 5.03 4.21 31.86
C ASP A 198 4.34 5.14 32.89
N ASN A 199 3.00 5.10 32.98
CA ASN A 199 2.21 5.93 33.89
C ASN A 199 2.50 7.45 33.73
N ASN A 200 2.79 7.90 32.51
CA ASN A 200 3.01 9.31 32.24
C ASN A 200 1.69 10.12 32.19
N ASN A 201 0.52 9.46 32.11
CA ASN A 201 -0.80 10.08 32.03
C ASN A 201 -0.91 11.21 30.99
N GLY A 202 -0.28 11.03 29.83
CA GLY A 202 -0.18 12.05 28.79
C GLY A 202 0.81 13.18 29.08
N GLY A 203 1.54 13.15 30.19
CA GLY A 203 2.59 14.10 30.56
C GLY A 203 3.95 13.83 29.89
N ALA A 204 5.02 14.45 30.39
CA ALA A 204 6.36 14.31 29.83
C ALA A 204 6.89 12.87 29.97
N GLY A 205 7.36 12.27 28.87
CA GLY A 205 7.84 10.90 28.87
C GLY A 205 7.84 10.28 27.48
N THR A 206 7.79 8.95 27.42
CA THR A 206 7.66 8.19 26.17
C THR A 206 6.24 8.39 25.60
N GLN A 207 6.16 8.95 24.40
CA GLN A 207 4.87 9.20 23.73
C GLN A 207 4.47 8.07 22.78
N GLY A 208 5.46 7.38 22.21
CA GLY A 208 5.27 6.23 21.35
C GLY A 208 6.54 5.39 21.22
N TYR A 209 6.40 4.25 20.54
CA TYR A 209 7.50 3.43 20.08
C TYR A 209 7.07 2.51 18.93
N ALA A 210 7.98 2.25 18.00
CA ALA A 210 7.83 1.20 17.00
C ALA A 210 9.00 0.20 17.02
N TYR A 211 8.70 -1.03 16.61
CA TYR A 211 9.75 -1.97 16.25
C TYR A 211 10.17 -1.75 14.79
N MET A 212 11.49 -1.78 14.57
CA MET A 212 12.12 -1.68 13.26
C MET A 212 11.62 -2.77 12.30
N ALA A 213 11.65 -2.51 11.00
CA ALA A 213 11.24 -3.44 9.94
C ALA A 213 11.96 -4.79 10.00
N SER A 214 13.18 -4.86 10.50
CA SER A 214 13.90 -6.13 10.67
C SER A 214 13.30 -7.05 11.74
N ASN A 215 12.41 -6.54 12.59
CA ASN A 215 11.61 -7.35 13.51
C ASN A 215 10.36 -7.94 12.86
N HIS A 216 10.13 -7.69 11.58
CA HIS A 216 8.91 -8.09 10.87
C HIS A 216 8.59 -9.59 11.02
N GLY A 217 7.31 -9.87 11.25
CA GLY A 217 6.78 -11.22 11.46
C GLY A 217 6.90 -11.75 12.90
N ASN A 218 7.74 -11.16 13.76
CA ASN A 218 7.86 -11.56 15.17
C ASN A 218 6.68 -11.07 16.02
N ALA A 219 6.41 -11.72 17.16
CA ALA A 219 5.29 -11.38 18.04
C ALA A 219 5.28 -9.92 18.54
N THR A 220 6.43 -9.26 18.54
CA THR A 220 6.56 -7.86 18.96
C THR A 220 6.51 -6.85 17.81
N ASP A 221 6.41 -7.24 16.53
CA ASP A 221 6.29 -6.28 15.42
C ASP A 221 5.01 -5.43 15.55
N GLY A 222 5.12 -4.15 15.21
CA GLY A 222 4.07 -3.13 15.36
C GLY A 222 4.53 -1.88 16.12
N ALA A 223 3.65 -0.90 16.20
CA ALA A 223 3.88 0.37 16.90
C ALA A 223 2.80 0.65 17.95
N VAL A 224 3.18 1.38 19.00
CA VAL A 224 2.33 1.72 20.15
C VAL A 224 2.40 3.22 20.39
N PHE A 225 1.25 3.84 20.59
CA PHE A 225 1.08 5.29 20.76
C PHE A 225 0.02 5.62 21.79
N MET A 226 0.16 6.76 22.44
CA MET A 226 -0.90 7.24 23.32
C MET A 226 -2.09 7.80 22.55
N ALA A 227 -3.28 7.61 23.12
CA ALA A 227 -4.53 8.17 22.58
C ALA A 227 -4.51 9.69 22.45
N SER A 228 -3.79 10.39 23.34
CA SER A 228 -3.64 11.86 23.31
C SER A 228 -2.96 12.38 22.04
N ASN A 229 -2.09 11.60 21.39
CA ASN A 229 -1.42 11.99 20.16
C ASN A 229 -2.38 12.02 18.96
N ILE A 230 -3.25 11.00 18.83
CA ILE A 230 -4.22 10.85 17.73
C ILE A 230 -5.31 11.94 17.74
N LEU A 231 -5.57 12.55 18.90
CA LEU A 231 -6.57 13.61 19.04
C LEU A 231 -6.10 14.94 18.44
N GLN A 232 -4.79 15.16 18.29
CA GLN A 232 -4.22 16.38 17.73
C GLN A 232 -4.47 16.49 16.21
N ASP A 233 -4.55 17.72 15.70
CA ASP A 233 -4.73 17.97 14.25
C ASP A 233 -3.49 17.60 13.42
N PHE A 234 -2.32 17.66 14.05
CA PHE A 234 -1.05 17.20 13.51
C PHE A 234 -0.36 16.31 14.57
N ASP A 235 -0.08 15.06 14.21
CA ASP A 235 0.53 14.06 15.10
C ASP A 235 1.95 13.72 14.61
N HIS A 236 2.94 14.43 15.15
CA HIS A 236 4.37 14.18 14.88
C HIS A 236 4.79 12.79 15.35
N THR A 237 4.36 12.37 16.54
CA THR A 237 4.70 11.08 17.12
C THR A 237 4.35 9.93 16.16
N LEU A 238 3.14 9.92 15.58
CA LEU A 238 2.75 8.89 14.62
C LEU A 238 3.70 8.83 13.42
N ILE A 239 4.01 9.99 12.83
CA ILE A 239 4.89 10.09 11.65
C ILE A 239 6.30 9.57 11.99
N HIS A 240 6.82 9.96 13.16
CA HIS A 240 8.14 9.60 13.67
C HIS A 240 8.28 8.09 13.89
N GLU A 241 7.37 7.48 14.63
CA GLU A 241 7.45 6.03 14.91
C GLU A 241 7.20 5.17 13.68
N LEU A 242 6.35 5.62 12.74
CA LEU A 242 6.23 4.96 11.44
C LEU A 242 7.54 5.03 10.65
N GLY A 243 8.38 6.04 10.90
CA GLY A 243 9.72 6.14 10.32
C GLY A 243 10.63 5.03 10.86
N HIS A 244 10.62 4.80 12.18
CA HIS A 244 11.29 3.66 12.79
C HIS A 244 10.73 2.32 12.29
N ALA A 245 9.40 2.21 12.13
CA ALA A 245 8.78 1.03 11.54
C ALA A 245 9.33 0.69 10.15
N LEU A 246 9.89 1.68 9.46
CA LEU A 246 10.50 1.60 8.13
C LEU A 246 12.04 1.68 8.15
N ASN A 247 12.66 1.28 9.27
CA ASN A 247 14.12 1.22 9.47
C ASN A 247 14.86 2.57 9.38
N LEU A 248 14.20 3.66 9.77
CA LEU A 248 14.92 4.90 10.06
C LEU A 248 15.41 4.92 11.49
N TYR A 249 16.62 5.41 11.69
CA TYR A 249 17.14 5.77 13.01
C TYR A 249 16.75 7.20 13.35
N HIS A 250 16.93 7.59 14.61
CA HIS A 250 16.95 9.01 14.95
C HIS A 250 18.10 9.69 14.22
N THR A 251 17.93 10.94 13.77
CA THR A 251 18.99 11.67 13.04
C THR A 251 20.25 11.93 13.88
N PHE A 252 20.14 11.83 15.21
CA PHE A 252 21.23 11.97 16.16
C PHE A 252 21.79 10.63 16.69
N GLU A 253 21.49 9.51 16.01
CA GLU A 253 21.96 8.18 16.41
C GLU A 253 23.49 8.15 16.59
N GLY A 254 23.96 7.68 17.75
CA GLY A 254 25.39 7.67 18.11
C GLY A 254 25.89 8.86 18.95
N ASP A 255 25.02 9.80 19.34
CA ASP A 255 25.38 10.94 20.21
C ASP A 255 25.55 10.61 21.71
N GLY A 256 25.25 9.36 22.09
CA GLY A 256 25.29 8.87 23.47
C GLY A 256 24.24 9.53 24.37
N THR A 257 24.68 10.42 25.26
CA THR A 257 23.81 11.21 26.15
C THR A 257 23.61 12.65 25.67
N GLY A 258 23.81 12.91 24.36
CA GLY A 258 23.73 14.26 23.79
C GLY A 258 25.00 15.10 23.93
N ASN A 259 26.14 14.46 24.27
CA ASN A 259 27.41 15.17 24.50
C ASN A 259 28.39 15.02 23.32
N THR A 260 28.26 13.97 22.53
CA THR A 260 29.20 13.62 21.46
C THR A 260 28.54 13.84 20.11
N CYS A 261 29.28 14.39 19.14
CA CYS A 261 28.78 14.47 17.77
C CYS A 261 28.81 13.08 17.13
N PRO A 262 27.67 12.59 16.59
CA PRO A 262 27.65 11.32 15.89
C PRO A 262 28.45 11.41 14.58
N PRO A 263 29.01 10.28 14.10
CA PRO A 263 29.67 10.23 12.80
C PRO A 263 28.66 10.43 11.67
N SER A 264 29.02 11.19 10.64
CA SER A 264 28.22 11.34 9.41
C SER A 264 28.78 10.44 8.30
N SER A 265 28.12 9.30 8.05
CA SER A 265 28.49 8.36 6.99
C SER A 265 27.27 7.57 6.53
N PRO A 266 27.20 7.11 5.26
CA PRO A 266 26.19 6.13 4.83
C PRO A 266 26.19 4.81 5.64
N THR A 267 27.20 4.57 6.47
CA THR A 267 27.40 3.33 7.23
C THR A 267 27.50 3.54 8.74
N GLN A 268 27.36 4.77 9.24
CA GLN A 268 27.47 5.12 10.66
C GLN A 268 26.46 6.24 11.00
N GLY A 269 26.18 6.45 12.29
CA GLY A 269 25.16 7.42 12.70
C GLY A 269 23.76 6.93 12.34
N ASP A 270 22.94 7.80 11.75
CA ASP A 270 21.58 7.45 11.29
C ASP A 270 21.55 6.73 9.93
N MET A 271 22.73 6.49 9.36
CA MET A 271 22.95 5.80 8.08
C MET A 271 22.30 6.49 6.87
N CYS A 272 22.07 7.80 6.96
CA CYS A 272 21.65 8.65 5.85
C CYS A 272 22.74 9.71 5.59
N ALA A 273 23.19 9.83 4.34
CA ALA A 273 24.28 10.75 4.02
C ALA A 273 23.82 12.21 3.87
N ASP A 274 22.54 12.40 3.56
CA ASP A 274 21.89 13.69 3.37
C ASP A 274 21.23 14.24 4.65
N THR A 275 21.36 13.51 5.77
CA THR A 275 21.05 13.98 7.13
C THR A 275 22.35 14.40 7.80
N PRO A 276 22.51 15.70 8.13
CA PRO A 276 23.71 16.18 8.79
C PRO A 276 23.86 15.60 10.21
N PRO A 277 25.09 15.32 10.67
CA PRO A 277 25.30 14.86 12.04
C PRO A 277 24.95 16.00 12.99
N HIS A 278 24.24 15.68 14.07
CA HIS A 278 23.95 16.63 15.13
C HIS A 278 23.71 15.91 16.45
N LYS A 279 23.77 16.64 17.57
CA LYS A 279 23.40 16.11 18.89
C LYS A 279 21.89 16.24 19.05
N ARG A 280 21.27 15.36 19.83
CA ARG A 280 19.84 15.47 20.16
C ARG A 280 19.50 16.88 20.66
N SER A 281 18.44 17.46 20.10
CA SER A 281 17.96 18.79 20.45
C SER A 281 17.17 18.75 21.78
N GLN A 282 17.22 19.85 22.57
CA GLN A 282 16.42 20.02 23.80
C GLN A 282 15.20 20.98 23.59
N SER A 283 14.83 21.21 22.33
CA SER A 283 13.67 21.95 21.79
C SER A 283 13.60 23.49 21.93
N ASP A 284 13.56 24.16 20.77
CA ASP A 284 12.54 25.09 20.26
C ASP A 284 12.87 25.35 18.76
N CYS A 285 11.98 25.95 17.96
CA CYS A 285 12.32 26.31 16.56
C CYS A 285 13.44 27.37 16.47
N ASN A 286 13.91 27.87 17.62
CA ASN A 286 14.87 28.95 17.79
C ASN A 286 16.18 28.44 18.39
N VAL A 287 16.73 27.34 17.87
CA VAL A 287 18.16 27.03 18.08
C VAL A 287 19.00 28.12 17.41
N THR A 288 19.28 29.17 18.17
CA THR A 288 20.09 30.35 17.82
C THR A 288 21.60 30.05 17.78
N GLY A 289 21.98 28.79 17.56
CA GLY A 289 23.35 28.31 17.55
C GLY A 289 23.68 27.55 16.28
N THR A 290 24.93 27.63 15.84
CA THR A 290 25.49 26.79 14.80
C THR A 290 25.41 25.31 15.19
N ASN A 291 24.99 24.43 14.27
CA ASN A 291 25.18 22.99 14.42
C ASN A 291 26.66 22.70 14.77
N SER A 292 26.91 22.39 16.04
CA SER A 292 28.26 22.24 16.58
C SER A 292 29.03 21.06 15.97
N CYS A 293 28.32 20.13 15.31
CA CYS A 293 28.90 18.94 14.72
C CYS A 293 29.39 19.14 13.28
N ASP A 294 29.03 20.24 12.63
CA ASP A 294 29.46 20.56 11.26
C ASP A 294 29.91 22.03 11.08
N GLY A 295 30.03 22.79 12.18
CA GLY A 295 30.41 24.20 12.14
C GLY A 295 29.27 25.16 11.77
N GLY A 296 28.02 24.70 11.74
CA GLY A 296 26.83 25.54 11.54
C GLY A 296 26.20 25.49 10.16
N SER A 297 26.73 24.67 9.25
CA SER A 297 26.35 24.71 7.84
C SER A 297 24.96 24.13 7.54
N SER A 298 24.39 23.37 8.49
CA SER A 298 23.19 22.56 8.25
C SER A 298 22.06 22.74 9.28
N ASN A 299 22.04 23.86 10.02
CA ASN A 299 21.14 24.06 11.16
C ASN A 299 19.64 23.82 10.85
N ALA A 300 19.17 24.24 9.67
CA ALA A 300 17.78 24.04 9.26
C ALA A 300 17.47 22.57 8.87
N LEU A 301 18.46 21.79 8.43
CA LEU A 301 18.20 20.49 7.79
C LEU A 301 17.81 19.39 8.80
N PHE A 302 18.32 19.42 10.03
CA PHE A 302 17.99 18.42 11.05
C PHE A 302 16.80 18.82 11.94
N VAL A 303 16.63 20.11 12.27
CA VAL A 303 15.52 20.61 13.11
C VAL A 303 14.15 20.42 12.43
N HIS A 304 14.13 20.46 11.10
CA HIS A 304 12.93 20.21 10.31
C HIS A 304 12.69 18.72 10.02
N ASN A 305 13.59 17.81 10.43
CA ASN A 305 13.47 16.39 10.13
C ASN A 305 12.46 15.70 11.08
N TYR A 306 11.55 14.89 10.53
CA TYR A 306 10.58 14.16 11.35
C TYR A 306 11.23 13.15 12.32
N MET A 307 12.46 12.68 12.05
CA MET A 307 13.19 11.74 12.91
C MET A 307 14.03 12.41 14.02
N ASP A 308 13.92 13.73 14.19
CA ASP A 308 14.46 14.46 15.35
C ASP A 308 13.40 14.63 16.47
N TYR A 309 13.82 15.06 17.67
CA TYR A 309 12.93 15.41 18.79
C TYR A 309 12.56 16.91 18.82
N SER A 310 12.68 17.58 17.67
CA SER A 310 12.23 18.96 17.51
C SER A 310 10.72 19.09 17.71
N SER A 311 10.28 20.29 18.10
CA SER A 311 8.85 20.56 18.34
C SER A 311 8.01 20.36 17.07
N VAL A 312 6.75 19.97 17.26
CA VAL A 312 5.76 19.72 16.18
C VAL A 312 5.58 20.90 15.23
N SER A 313 5.83 22.13 15.70
CA SER A 313 5.76 23.35 14.89
C SER A 313 6.96 23.54 13.96
N CYS A 314 8.05 22.79 14.16
CA CYS A 314 9.27 22.91 13.38
C CYS A 314 9.44 21.79 12.34
N VAL A 315 8.95 20.57 12.59
CA VAL A 315 9.21 19.43 11.70
C VAL A 315 8.40 19.50 10.39
N THR A 316 9.06 19.33 9.25
CA THR A 316 8.43 19.46 7.92
C THR A 316 8.86 18.43 6.89
N GLN A 317 9.93 17.66 7.10
CA GLN A 317 10.55 16.87 6.03
C GLN A 317 11.16 15.53 6.43
N PHE A 318 11.15 14.61 5.46
CA PHE A 318 12.12 13.51 5.33
C PHE A 318 13.12 13.84 4.21
N THR A 319 14.31 13.25 4.29
CA THR A 319 15.34 13.37 3.24
C THR A 319 15.19 12.29 2.16
N ALA A 320 15.97 12.40 1.07
CA ALA A 320 15.92 11.46 -0.04
C ALA A 320 16.55 10.10 0.31
N ASN A 321 17.62 10.08 1.11
CA ASN A 321 18.19 8.82 1.61
C ASN A 321 17.26 8.16 2.62
N GLN A 322 16.59 8.93 3.49
CA GLN A 322 15.55 8.39 4.37
C GLN A 322 14.43 7.73 3.54
N GLY A 323 13.92 8.39 2.50
CA GLY A 323 12.96 7.78 1.58
C GLY A 323 13.47 6.51 0.87
N THR A 324 14.76 6.46 0.54
CA THR A 324 15.40 5.26 -0.04
C THR A 324 15.44 4.10 0.94
N ARG A 325 15.79 4.34 2.20
CA ARG A 325 15.77 3.34 3.27
C ARG A 325 14.35 2.83 3.55
N MET A 326 13.36 3.71 3.57
CA MET A 326 11.95 3.29 3.75
C MET A 326 11.47 2.38 2.62
N ARG A 327 11.78 2.71 1.36
CA ARG A 327 11.47 1.84 0.21
C ARG A 327 12.20 0.51 0.29
N ALA A 328 13.46 0.52 0.75
CA ALA A 328 14.22 -0.70 1.03
C ALA A 328 13.55 -1.58 2.09
N ALA A 329 12.99 -0.96 3.13
CA ALA A 329 12.25 -1.68 4.16
C ALA A 329 11.02 -2.36 3.55
N CYS A 330 10.33 -1.68 2.62
CA CYS A 330 9.17 -2.21 1.90
C CYS A 330 9.51 -3.33 0.92
N SER A 331 10.61 -3.22 0.17
CA SER A 331 11.03 -4.25 -0.81
C SER A 331 11.85 -5.39 -0.21
N GLY A 332 12.36 -5.21 1.01
CA GLY A 332 13.11 -6.21 1.76
C GLY A 332 12.29 -6.77 2.93
N PRO A 333 12.59 -6.41 4.20
CA PRO A 333 11.95 -7.02 5.37
C PRO A 333 10.42 -7.01 5.38
N ARG A 334 9.75 -6.00 4.80
CA ARG A 334 8.27 -5.87 4.76
C ARG A 334 7.65 -6.25 3.41
N ALA A 335 8.36 -6.95 2.53
CA ALA A 335 7.88 -7.33 1.19
C ALA A 335 6.58 -8.15 1.21
N SER A 336 6.30 -8.86 2.30
CA SER A 336 5.07 -9.65 2.51
C SER A 336 3.79 -8.81 2.46
N PHE A 337 3.86 -7.51 2.80
CA PHE A 337 2.70 -6.61 2.74
C PHE A 337 2.19 -6.40 1.32
N PHE A 338 3.06 -6.55 0.32
CA PHE A 338 2.79 -6.25 -1.09
C PHE A 338 2.70 -7.49 -1.98
N THR A 339 3.04 -8.67 -1.44
CA THR A 339 3.08 -9.93 -2.20
C THR A 339 1.91 -10.84 -1.83
N SER A 340 0.97 -11.04 -2.76
CA SER A 340 -0.22 -11.91 -2.56
C SER A 340 -1.04 -11.58 -1.30
N ASN A 341 -1.14 -10.29 -0.95
CA ASN A 341 -1.88 -9.80 0.20
C ASN A 341 -3.19 -9.11 -0.21
N ASN A 342 -4.30 -9.57 0.35
CA ASN A 342 -5.63 -9.06 0.01
C ASN A 342 -6.14 -8.03 1.03
N ALA A 343 -5.32 -7.59 1.98
CA ALA A 343 -5.73 -6.67 3.06
C ALA A 343 -6.42 -5.38 2.58
N LEU A 344 -6.11 -4.90 1.37
CA LEU A 344 -6.67 -3.68 0.76
C LEU A 344 -7.67 -3.97 -0.39
N VAL A 345 -8.03 -5.23 -0.61
CA VAL A 345 -8.93 -5.64 -1.69
C VAL A 345 -10.38 -5.72 -1.16
N PRO A 346 -11.36 -5.03 -1.76
CA PRO A 346 -12.76 -5.13 -1.33
C PRO A 346 -13.35 -6.55 -1.42
N VAL A 347 -14.06 -6.99 -0.37
CA VAL A 347 -14.73 -8.32 -0.30
C VAL A 347 -16.25 -8.26 -0.37
N SER A 348 -16.84 -7.08 -0.26
CA SER A 348 -18.28 -6.85 -0.43
C SER A 348 -18.52 -5.57 -1.21
N ALA A 349 -19.75 -5.42 -1.73
CA ALA A 349 -20.18 -4.16 -2.34
C ALA A 349 -19.99 -3.00 -1.35
N PRO A 350 -19.55 -1.82 -1.81
CA PRO A 350 -19.37 -0.67 -0.95
C PRO A 350 -20.73 -0.13 -0.46
N THR A 351 -20.75 0.43 0.74
CA THR A 351 -21.82 1.35 1.17
C THR A 351 -21.24 2.74 1.07
N ALA A 352 -21.72 3.54 0.10
CA ALA A 352 -21.16 4.85 -0.17
C ALA A 352 -21.40 5.79 1.01
N ALA A 353 -20.34 6.47 1.46
CA ALA A 353 -20.42 7.46 2.53
C ALA A 353 -19.42 8.58 2.28
N ILE A 354 -19.78 9.79 2.72
CA ILE A 354 -19.03 11.02 2.46
C ILE A 354 -18.56 11.60 3.80
N ILE A 355 -17.33 12.07 3.88
CA ILE A 355 -16.88 12.98 4.93
C ILE A 355 -16.78 14.39 4.34
N ILE A 356 -17.48 15.32 4.98
CA ILE A 356 -17.42 16.76 4.69
C ILE A 356 -16.86 17.44 5.94
N PRO A 357 -15.59 17.89 5.92
CA PRO A 357 -14.90 18.42 7.10
C PRO A 357 -15.59 19.62 7.74
N GLN A 358 -16.22 20.47 6.93
CA GLN A 358 -16.90 21.67 7.38
C GLN A 358 -18.26 21.77 6.71
N LYS A 359 -19.25 22.29 7.43
CA LYS A 359 -20.59 22.53 6.87
C LYS A 359 -20.73 23.93 6.26
N ILE A 360 -19.81 24.84 6.58
CA ILE A 360 -19.75 26.20 6.02
C ILE A 360 -18.32 26.48 5.56
N TYR A 361 -18.17 26.93 4.31
CA TYR A 361 -16.91 27.32 3.71
C TYR A 361 -16.93 28.80 3.33
N CYS A 362 -15.88 29.54 3.69
CA CYS A 362 -15.66 30.91 3.21
C CYS A 362 -14.58 31.00 2.12
N SER A 363 -13.70 29.99 2.02
CA SER A 363 -12.72 29.88 0.94
C SER A 363 -13.29 28.98 -0.16
N GLY A 364 -12.89 29.25 -1.40
CA GLY A 364 -13.39 28.49 -2.54
C GLY A 364 -12.95 27.03 -2.55
N THR A 365 -12.04 26.60 -1.68
CA THR A 365 -11.49 25.24 -1.71
C THR A 365 -12.24 24.33 -0.74
N VAL A 366 -12.92 23.32 -1.29
CA VAL A 366 -13.70 22.33 -0.54
C VAL A 366 -13.09 20.95 -0.74
N ASN A 367 -12.57 20.35 0.33
CA ASN A 367 -12.04 19.00 0.33
C ASN A 367 -13.14 18.01 0.74
N LEU A 368 -13.37 16.99 -0.08
CA LEU A 368 -14.32 15.91 0.20
C LEU A 368 -13.57 14.58 0.29
N TYR A 369 -13.99 13.73 1.21
CA TYR A 369 -13.34 12.43 1.41
C TYR A 369 -14.36 11.29 1.29
N ASP A 370 -13.92 10.22 0.64
CA ASP A 370 -14.64 8.96 0.59
C ASP A 370 -14.56 8.26 1.96
N ASN A 371 -15.70 7.88 2.51
CA ASN A 371 -15.80 7.13 3.75
C ASN A 371 -16.53 5.80 3.56
N SER A 372 -16.59 5.32 2.31
CA SER A 372 -17.35 4.14 1.95
C SER A 372 -16.82 2.90 2.63
N SER A 373 -17.74 2.05 3.10
CA SER A 373 -17.36 0.78 3.72
C SER A 373 -16.67 -0.14 2.71
N CYS A 374 -15.69 -0.94 3.14
CA CYS A 374 -15.00 -1.92 2.30
C CYS A 374 -14.15 -1.35 1.16
N VAL A 375 -13.78 -0.08 1.21
CA VAL A 375 -13.00 0.57 0.15
C VAL A 375 -11.68 1.06 0.75
N ALA A 376 -10.56 0.63 0.16
CA ALA A 376 -9.26 1.06 0.64
C ALA A 376 -9.13 2.56 0.38
N ASN A 377 -8.62 3.30 1.36
CA ASN A 377 -8.51 4.75 1.27
C ASN A 377 -7.27 5.23 2.03
N THR A 378 -6.48 6.07 1.37
CA THR A 378 -5.34 6.82 1.94
C THR A 378 -5.75 8.21 2.41
N TYR A 379 -6.96 8.63 2.08
CA TYR A 379 -7.55 9.94 2.32
C TYR A 379 -6.80 11.10 1.64
N THR A 380 -5.97 10.80 0.64
CA THR A 380 -5.32 11.79 -0.24
C THR A 380 -5.96 11.79 -1.63
N GLU A 381 -5.65 12.81 -2.43
CA GLU A 381 -6.19 12.95 -3.79
C GLU A 381 -5.37 12.20 -4.87
N HIS A 382 -4.28 11.51 -4.47
CA HIS A 382 -3.28 10.96 -5.40
C HIS A 382 -3.28 9.44 -5.51
N SER A 383 -3.85 8.73 -4.54
CA SER A 383 -3.82 7.27 -4.53
C SER A 383 -4.95 6.71 -5.38
N GLU A 384 -4.63 5.70 -6.19
CA GLU A 384 -5.60 4.92 -6.96
C GLU A 384 -5.48 3.45 -6.59
N PHE A 385 -6.61 2.81 -6.28
CA PHE A 385 -6.68 1.37 -6.02
C PHE A 385 -7.25 0.68 -7.25
N SER A 386 -6.45 -0.19 -7.88
CA SER A 386 -6.84 -0.88 -9.11
C SER A 386 -8.17 -1.62 -8.94
N GLY A 387 -9.11 -1.39 -9.86
CA GLY A 387 -10.45 -1.98 -9.84
C GLY A 387 -11.50 -1.23 -9.03
N ASN A 388 -11.14 -0.14 -8.35
CA ASN A 388 -12.07 0.77 -7.67
C ASN A 388 -12.21 2.07 -8.47
N THR A 389 -13.43 2.59 -8.62
CA THR A 389 -13.68 3.88 -9.26
C THR A 389 -14.65 4.74 -8.45
N HIS A 390 -14.45 6.05 -8.53
CA HIS A 390 -15.23 7.05 -7.82
C HIS A 390 -15.82 8.06 -8.81
N SER A 391 -17.02 8.54 -8.52
CA SER A 391 -17.64 9.63 -9.27
C SER A 391 -18.34 10.57 -8.30
N TRP A 392 -17.82 11.78 -8.22
CA TRP A 392 -18.34 12.87 -7.42
C TRP A 392 -19.11 13.85 -8.29
N SER A 393 -20.23 14.35 -7.79
CA SER A 393 -20.97 15.49 -8.33
C SER A 393 -21.33 16.47 -7.22
N VAL A 394 -20.93 17.73 -7.36
CA VAL A 394 -21.20 18.80 -6.40
C VAL A 394 -22.00 19.88 -7.13
N THR A 395 -23.23 20.15 -6.69
CA THR A 395 -24.14 21.05 -7.41
C THR A 395 -24.96 21.94 -6.49
N ASN A 396 -25.14 23.20 -6.87
CA ASN A 396 -26.10 24.12 -6.25
C ASN A 396 -27.34 24.34 -7.15
N GLY A 397 -27.56 23.47 -8.14
CA GLY A 397 -28.63 23.57 -9.13
C GLY A 397 -28.32 24.48 -10.33
N SER A 398 -27.45 25.47 -10.16
CA SER A 398 -26.99 26.36 -11.25
C SER A 398 -25.64 25.94 -11.83
N VAL A 399 -24.74 25.47 -10.97
CA VAL A 399 -23.40 24.99 -11.31
C VAL A 399 -23.29 23.55 -10.84
N THR A 400 -22.72 22.68 -11.69
CA THR A 400 -22.40 21.30 -11.34
C THR A 400 -20.92 21.04 -11.62
N LEU A 401 -20.19 20.62 -10.60
CA LEU A 401 -18.79 20.22 -10.67
C LEU A 401 -18.69 18.72 -10.48
N THR A 402 -17.73 18.07 -11.13
CA THR A 402 -17.54 16.63 -11.05
C THR A 402 -16.08 16.26 -10.87
N SER A 403 -15.81 15.12 -10.21
CA SER A 403 -14.46 14.57 -10.09
C SER A 403 -14.49 13.04 -10.07
N SER A 404 -13.44 12.40 -10.57
CA SER A 404 -13.25 10.94 -10.48
C SER A 404 -12.21 10.53 -9.45
N LYS A 405 -11.55 11.48 -8.78
CA LYS A 405 -10.59 11.18 -7.71
C LYS A 405 -11.33 10.63 -6.49
N GLN A 406 -10.70 9.73 -5.73
CA GLN A 406 -11.31 9.16 -4.53
C GLN A 406 -11.62 10.24 -3.47
N ASN A 407 -10.67 11.12 -3.19
CA ASN A 407 -10.83 12.23 -2.25
C ASN A 407 -10.53 13.57 -2.96
N PRO A 408 -11.53 14.17 -3.65
CA PRO A 408 -11.30 15.34 -4.49
C PRO A 408 -11.31 16.66 -3.72
N THR A 409 -10.58 17.61 -4.29
CA THR A 409 -10.66 19.03 -3.94
C THR A 409 -11.42 19.79 -5.02
N PHE A 410 -12.46 20.53 -4.62
CA PHE A 410 -13.26 21.36 -5.52
C PHE A 410 -12.98 22.85 -5.28
N ASN A 411 -12.93 23.62 -6.37
CA ASN A 411 -12.88 25.08 -6.33
C ASN A 411 -14.28 25.66 -6.62
N ILE A 412 -14.95 26.10 -5.57
CA ILE A 412 -16.28 26.69 -5.56
C ILE A 412 -16.17 28.22 -5.67
N THR A 413 -16.95 28.82 -6.55
CA THR A 413 -16.93 30.27 -6.79
C THR A 413 -18.27 30.95 -6.57
N SER A 414 -19.39 30.23 -6.69
CA SER A 414 -20.74 30.77 -6.45
C SER A 414 -21.25 30.43 -5.07
N THR A 415 -21.74 31.43 -4.33
CA THR A 415 -22.34 31.25 -3.00
C THR A 415 -23.60 30.40 -3.06
N GLY A 416 -23.93 29.74 -1.95
CA GLY A 416 -25.16 28.94 -1.81
C GLY A 416 -24.93 27.55 -1.22
N TRP A 417 -26.04 26.81 -1.08
CA TRP A 417 -26.04 25.41 -0.65
C TRP A 417 -25.66 24.49 -1.80
N TYR A 418 -24.77 23.53 -1.52
CA TYR A 418 -24.36 22.49 -2.46
C TYR A 418 -24.83 21.13 -1.98
N SER A 419 -25.43 20.37 -2.88
CA SER A 419 -25.65 18.93 -2.71
C SER A 419 -24.45 18.17 -3.26
N VAL A 420 -24.06 17.10 -2.59
CA VAL A 420 -22.91 16.26 -2.95
C VAL A 420 -23.39 14.84 -3.22
N THR A 421 -23.05 14.31 -4.39
CA THR A 421 -23.29 12.91 -4.76
C THR A 421 -21.96 12.19 -4.93
N LEU A 422 -21.83 11.02 -4.31
CA LEU A 422 -20.70 10.10 -4.48
C LEU A 422 -21.23 8.77 -5.00
N THR A 423 -20.64 8.27 -6.09
CA THR A 423 -20.81 6.89 -6.56
C THR A 423 -19.49 6.17 -6.47
N VAL A 424 -19.47 5.01 -5.80
CA VAL A 424 -18.30 4.15 -5.68
C VAL A 424 -18.59 2.81 -6.34
N THR A 425 -17.68 2.36 -7.19
CA THR A 425 -17.75 1.06 -7.86
C THR A 425 -16.51 0.25 -7.53
N THR A 426 -16.71 -1.00 -7.11
CA THR A 426 -15.64 -2.00 -6.95
C THR A 426 -16.00 -3.24 -7.77
N ALA A 427 -15.10 -4.22 -7.82
CA ALA A 427 -15.40 -5.53 -8.42
C ALA A 427 -16.63 -6.24 -7.80
N GLN A 428 -17.03 -5.86 -6.58
CA GLN A 428 -18.13 -6.46 -5.85
C GLN A 428 -19.49 -5.74 -6.04
N GLY A 429 -19.50 -4.57 -6.69
CA GLY A 429 -20.72 -3.82 -6.99
C GLY A 429 -20.55 -2.30 -6.94
N THR A 430 -21.66 -1.59 -7.18
CA THR A 430 -21.72 -0.13 -7.20
C THR A 430 -22.73 0.37 -6.17
N ASN A 431 -22.42 1.47 -5.49
CA ASN A 431 -23.34 2.18 -4.60
C ASN A 431 -23.22 3.69 -4.76
N THR A 432 -24.34 4.41 -4.60
CA THR A 432 -24.43 5.85 -4.74
C THR A 432 -25.14 6.46 -3.53
N ILE A 433 -24.58 7.56 -3.01
CA ILE A 433 -25.17 8.38 -1.95
C ILE A 433 -25.26 9.83 -2.42
N THR A 434 -26.35 10.52 -2.06
CA THR A 434 -26.51 11.96 -2.26
C THR A 434 -26.83 12.62 -0.92
N GLU A 435 -25.95 13.49 -0.45
CA GLU A 435 -26.24 14.43 0.63
C GLU A 435 -26.81 15.73 0.05
N THR A 436 -28.09 16.00 0.35
CA THR A 436 -28.75 17.26 -0.03
C THR A 436 -28.38 18.37 0.96
N ASP A 437 -28.13 19.59 0.46
CA ASP A 437 -27.67 20.73 1.28
C ASP A 437 -26.46 20.36 2.16
N ALA A 438 -25.50 19.64 1.56
CA ALA A 438 -24.40 18.99 2.26
C ALA A 438 -23.44 19.99 2.91
N PHE A 439 -23.18 21.12 2.25
CA PHE A 439 -22.45 22.27 2.79
C PHE A 439 -22.93 23.59 2.16
N TYR A 440 -22.61 24.71 2.82
CA TYR A 440 -22.87 26.05 2.32
C TYR A 440 -21.55 26.77 2.00
N TYR A 441 -21.45 27.36 0.80
CA TYR A 441 -20.34 28.25 0.46
C TYR A 441 -20.80 29.71 0.62
N ALA A 442 -20.17 30.42 1.56
CA ALA A 442 -20.50 31.81 1.89
C ALA A 442 -19.69 32.83 1.07
N GLY A 443 -18.56 32.43 0.47
CA GLY A 443 -17.58 33.35 -0.07
C GLY A 443 -16.80 34.11 1.03
N THR A 444 -15.94 35.03 0.61
CA THR A 444 -15.14 35.85 1.55
C THR A 444 -16.02 36.80 2.34
N SER A 445 -16.09 36.60 3.66
CA SER A 445 -16.75 37.54 4.57
C SER A 445 -15.86 38.77 4.79
N VAL A 446 -16.32 39.95 4.40
CA VAL A 446 -15.61 41.22 4.64
C VAL A 446 -15.98 41.75 6.03
N SER A 447 -14.99 42.09 6.86
CA SER A 447 -15.26 42.80 8.12
C SER A 447 -15.95 44.13 7.81
N THR A 448 -17.05 44.40 8.50
CA THR A 448 -17.89 45.60 8.29
C THR A 448 -17.23 46.81 8.92
N CYS A 449 -16.54 46.60 10.05
CA CYS A 449 -15.66 47.56 10.69
C CYS A 449 -14.77 46.87 11.74
N THR A 450 -13.57 47.44 11.96
CA THR A 450 -12.65 47.05 13.03
C THR A 450 -12.90 47.93 14.27
N PRO A 451 -13.28 47.37 15.43
CA PRO A 451 -13.50 48.14 16.66
C PRO A 451 -12.24 48.91 17.09
N ASN A 452 -12.44 50.11 17.64
CA ASN A 452 -11.34 50.88 18.24
C ASN A 452 -11.20 50.48 19.71
N LEU A 453 -10.03 49.96 20.05
CA LEU A 453 -9.73 49.42 21.36
C LEU A 453 -8.79 50.43 22.02
N GLY A 454 -9.30 51.28 22.91
CA GLY A 454 -8.49 52.35 23.51
C GLY A 454 -7.25 51.79 24.22
N THR A 455 -7.39 50.64 24.90
CA THR A 455 -6.29 49.86 25.46
C THR A 455 -6.62 48.38 25.32
N PRO A 456 -5.74 47.51 24.77
CA PRO A 456 -5.92 46.06 24.84
C PRO A 456 -6.11 45.66 26.31
N GLY A 457 -7.06 44.77 26.62
CA GLY A 457 -7.42 44.44 28.00
C GLY A 457 -6.20 44.10 28.88
N PRO A 458 -5.76 44.96 29.81
CA PRO A 458 -4.61 44.66 30.65
C PRO A 458 -4.97 43.56 31.66
N ASN A 459 -4.03 42.67 31.99
CA ASN A 459 -4.18 41.61 33.01
C ASN A 459 -5.27 40.55 32.71
N GLY A 460 -5.44 40.17 31.44
CA GLY A 460 -6.31 39.04 31.07
C GLY A 460 -7.80 39.35 31.12
N ILE A 461 -8.19 40.60 30.82
CA ILE A 461 -9.58 41.01 30.64
C ILE A 461 -10.01 40.56 29.22
N ASN A 462 -10.67 39.41 29.11
CA ASN A 462 -11.14 38.84 27.84
C ASN A 462 -12.45 38.04 27.95
N ALA A 463 -13.07 37.75 26.80
CA ALA A 463 -14.06 36.69 26.71
C ALA A 463 -13.30 35.37 26.55
N SER A 464 -13.25 34.52 27.58
CA SER A 464 -12.39 33.32 27.61
C SER A 464 -13.07 32.04 27.16
N GLU A 465 -14.39 32.06 27.07
CA GLU A 465 -15.17 30.95 26.54
C GLU A 465 -16.46 31.48 25.92
N VAL A 466 -16.70 31.16 24.66
CA VAL A 466 -17.96 31.47 23.97
C VAL A 466 -18.56 30.18 23.45
N THR A 467 -19.81 29.91 23.86
CA THR A 467 -20.60 28.78 23.34
C THR A 467 -21.92 29.27 22.77
N PHE A 468 -22.24 28.84 21.55
CA PHE A 468 -23.52 29.11 20.89
C PHE A 468 -23.82 28.02 19.87
N ASN A 469 -24.84 27.19 20.15
CA ASN A 469 -25.13 25.98 19.37
C ASN A 469 -23.87 25.10 19.17
N THR A 470 -23.29 25.03 17.96
CA THR A 470 -22.07 24.27 17.67
C THR A 470 -20.78 25.08 17.83
N ILE A 471 -20.86 26.40 18.05
CA ILE A 471 -19.70 27.20 18.41
C ILE A 471 -19.27 26.84 19.82
N SER A 472 -18.00 26.48 19.96
CA SER A 472 -17.28 26.36 21.22
C SER A 472 -15.87 26.90 21.00
N SER A 473 -15.60 28.06 21.58
CA SER A 473 -14.35 28.80 21.45
C SER A 473 -13.77 29.08 22.82
N PHE A 474 -12.47 28.86 22.99
CA PHE A 474 -11.75 29.07 24.25
C PHE A 474 -10.51 29.92 23.97
N THR A 475 -10.28 30.89 24.84
CA THR A 475 -9.17 31.84 24.77
C THR A 475 -8.52 31.86 26.16
N SER A 476 -7.19 31.78 26.20
CA SER A 476 -6.48 31.66 27.48
C SER A 476 -6.65 32.93 28.32
N SER A 477 -6.66 32.81 29.65
CA SER A 477 -6.76 33.98 30.55
C SER A 477 -5.51 34.88 30.53
N SER A 478 -4.45 34.47 29.81
CA SER A 478 -3.17 35.16 29.66
C SER A 478 -3.01 35.94 28.36
N GLU A 479 -3.83 35.66 27.34
CA GLU A 479 -3.76 36.33 26.04
C GLU A 479 -4.55 37.65 26.04
N THR A 480 -3.87 38.71 25.59
CA THR A 480 -4.48 40.02 25.37
C THR A 480 -4.92 40.13 23.91
N ASN A 481 -6.09 39.57 23.60
CA ASN A 481 -6.68 39.72 22.27
C ASN A 481 -7.36 41.08 22.14
N THR A 482 -7.26 41.65 20.94
CA THR A 482 -7.71 43.01 20.63
C THR A 482 -9.02 42.94 19.84
N TYR A 483 -8.98 42.30 18.68
CA TYR A 483 -10.15 41.98 17.90
C TYR A 483 -9.87 40.73 17.08
N GLU A 484 -10.76 39.74 17.15
CA GLU A 484 -10.68 38.51 16.36
C GLU A 484 -11.87 38.39 15.40
N ASN A 485 -11.57 38.19 14.12
CA ASN A 485 -12.58 37.85 13.13
C ASN A 485 -12.58 36.33 12.89
N LEU A 486 -13.46 35.63 13.61
CA LEU A 486 -13.60 34.17 13.60
C LEU A 486 -14.79 33.70 12.74
N VAL A 487 -15.43 34.58 11.97
CA VAL A 487 -16.68 34.28 11.23
C VAL A 487 -16.58 33.00 10.40
N CYS A 488 -15.42 32.75 9.80
CA CYS A 488 -15.21 31.60 8.92
C CYS A 488 -14.63 30.37 9.64
N THR A 489 -13.92 30.56 10.75
CA THR A 489 -13.25 29.47 11.49
C THR A 489 -14.11 28.94 12.64
N LYS A 490 -15.02 29.77 13.17
CA LYS A 490 -15.96 29.48 14.26
C LYS A 490 -17.35 29.96 13.85
N ASN A 491 -18.14 29.02 13.32
CA ASN A 491 -19.49 29.30 12.85
C ASN A 491 -20.48 28.22 13.28
N THR A 492 -21.76 28.55 13.13
CA THR A 492 -22.85 27.61 13.39
C THR A 492 -23.98 27.78 12.39
N ILE A 493 -24.76 26.71 12.23
CA ILE A 493 -26.01 26.68 11.46
C ILE A 493 -27.15 26.64 12.46
N VAL A 494 -28.06 27.60 12.39
CA VAL A 494 -29.25 27.69 13.23
C VAL A 494 -30.48 27.81 12.36
N ASN A 495 -31.63 27.30 12.80
CA ASN A 495 -32.87 27.48 12.04
C ASN A 495 -33.65 28.69 12.55
N ALA A 496 -34.26 29.45 11.62
CA ALA A 496 -35.13 30.56 11.95
C ALA A 496 -36.31 30.13 12.88
N GLY A 497 -36.60 30.91 13.93
CA GLY A 497 -37.67 30.62 14.89
C GLY A 497 -37.30 29.61 16.00
N ASP A 498 -36.21 28.86 15.85
CA ASP A 498 -35.70 28.00 16.92
C ASP A 498 -35.00 28.83 18.01
N THR A 499 -34.79 28.22 19.18
CA THR A 499 -34.10 28.83 20.32
C THR A 499 -32.86 28.03 20.70
N TYR A 500 -31.73 28.70 20.85
CA TYR A 500 -30.43 28.07 21.17
C TYR A 500 -29.82 28.70 22.42
N PRO A 501 -29.21 27.91 23.32
CA PRO A 501 -28.49 28.45 24.46
C PRO A 501 -27.22 29.17 24.00
N ILE A 502 -26.91 30.29 24.67
CA ILE A 502 -25.65 31.03 24.54
C ILE A 502 -25.02 31.20 25.91
N SER A 503 -23.70 31.05 25.99
CA SER A 503 -22.93 31.32 27.21
C SER A 503 -21.60 31.98 26.86
N VAL A 504 -21.28 33.04 27.57
CA VAL A 504 -20.00 33.75 27.47
C VAL A 504 -19.36 33.82 28.85
N LYS A 505 -18.17 33.23 28.99
CA LYS A 505 -17.33 33.39 30.18
C LYS A 505 -16.45 34.61 30.00
N ILE A 506 -16.56 35.55 30.93
CA ILE A 506 -15.72 36.75 30.92
C ILE A 506 -14.77 36.76 32.11
N ASN A 507 -13.53 37.16 31.83
CA ASN A 507 -12.50 37.41 32.83
C ASN A 507 -12.39 38.92 33.06
N THR A 508 -12.25 39.31 34.33
CA THR A 508 -12.23 40.71 34.72
C THR A 508 -11.19 40.99 35.80
N TYR A 509 -10.60 42.19 35.79
CA TYR A 509 -9.56 42.63 36.72
C TYR A 509 -9.69 44.13 36.99
N GLY A 510 -9.65 44.54 38.27
CA GLY A 510 -9.65 45.96 38.67
C GLY A 510 -10.98 46.73 38.49
N TYR A 511 -11.82 46.36 37.52
CA TYR A 511 -13.09 47.00 37.19
C TYR A 511 -14.17 45.96 36.92
N THR A 512 -15.44 46.25 37.15
CA THR A 512 -16.53 45.40 36.61
C THR A 512 -16.45 45.38 35.08
N SER A 513 -16.40 44.20 34.47
CA SER A 513 -16.48 44.05 33.01
C SER A 513 -17.89 43.73 32.57
N TYR A 514 -18.29 44.32 31.45
CA TYR A 514 -19.59 44.14 30.83
C TYR A 514 -19.42 43.48 29.47
N VAL A 515 -20.34 42.60 29.12
CA VAL A 515 -20.39 41.95 27.81
C VAL A 515 -21.75 42.18 27.17
N LYS A 516 -21.73 42.39 25.86
CA LYS A 516 -22.91 42.32 25.01
C LYS A 516 -22.63 41.42 23.82
N VAL A 517 -23.65 40.71 23.37
CA VAL A 517 -23.61 39.94 22.14
C VAL A 517 -24.67 40.49 21.19
N TYR A 518 -24.27 40.78 19.96
CA TYR A 518 -25.14 41.24 18.88
C TYR A 518 -25.10 40.24 17.74
N ILE A 519 -26.21 40.04 17.03
CA ILE A 519 -26.24 39.30 15.76
C ILE A 519 -26.90 40.20 14.70
N ASP A 520 -26.18 40.50 13.62
CA ASP A 520 -26.67 41.35 12.52
C ASP A 520 -27.74 40.59 11.71
N TRP A 521 -28.99 40.71 12.14
CA TRP A 521 -30.08 39.86 11.62
C TRP A 521 -30.50 40.26 10.21
N GLU A 522 -30.45 41.55 9.89
CA GLU A 522 -30.78 42.10 8.58
C GLU A 522 -29.58 42.16 7.62
N ASN A 523 -28.39 41.78 8.09
CA ASN A 523 -27.14 41.79 7.35
C ASN A 523 -26.81 43.17 6.73
N ASN A 524 -27.08 44.25 7.45
CA ASN A 524 -26.87 45.63 6.96
C ASN A 524 -25.49 46.19 7.33
N GLY A 525 -24.71 45.45 8.12
CA GLY A 525 -23.37 45.79 8.56
C GLY A 525 -23.29 46.67 9.80
N THR A 526 -24.42 46.95 10.45
CA THR A 526 -24.54 47.73 11.68
C THR A 526 -25.32 46.98 12.76
N TYR A 527 -25.07 47.28 14.03
CA TYR A 527 -25.74 46.68 15.18
C TYR A 527 -26.65 47.68 15.88
N SER A 528 -27.90 47.31 16.04
CA SER A 528 -28.97 48.05 16.69
C SER A 528 -29.33 47.41 18.04
N ALA A 529 -30.19 48.10 18.80
CA ALA A 529 -30.68 47.56 20.07
C ALA A 529 -31.55 46.30 19.90
N ALA A 530 -32.20 46.12 18.74
CA ALA A 530 -33.04 44.96 18.43
C ALA A 530 -32.23 43.69 18.13
N GLU A 531 -30.96 43.85 17.76
CA GLU A 531 -30.03 42.78 17.39
C GLU A 531 -29.20 42.27 18.57
N LYS A 532 -29.30 42.92 19.73
CA LYS A 532 -28.65 42.49 20.97
C LYS A 532 -29.33 41.24 21.52
N VAL A 533 -28.59 40.13 21.57
CA VAL A 533 -29.11 38.82 22.00
C VAL A 533 -28.70 38.43 23.42
N LEU A 534 -27.66 39.06 23.96
CA LEU A 534 -27.19 38.81 25.32
C LEU A 534 -26.56 40.09 25.91
N GLU A 535 -26.76 40.33 27.19
CA GLU A 535 -26.00 41.31 27.96
C GLU A 535 -25.81 40.86 29.41
N GLY A 536 -24.69 41.26 30.02
CA GLY A 536 -24.42 40.99 31.42
C GLY A 536 -23.11 41.60 31.88
N SER A 537 -22.76 41.33 33.14
CA SER A 537 -21.51 41.79 33.72
C SER A 537 -20.99 40.82 34.78
N VAL A 538 -19.69 40.89 35.02
CA VAL A 538 -19.02 40.21 36.13
C VAL A 538 -18.32 41.28 36.95
N ALA A 539 -18.64 41.32 38.25
CA ALA A 539 -18.07 42.27 39.18
C ALA A 539 -16.60 41.95 39.46
N SER A 540 -15.76 42.98 39.56
CA SER A 540 -14.38 42.82 40.01
C SER A 540 -14.30 42.65 41.53
N SER A 541 -13.38 41.79 41.96
CA SER A 541 -13.00 41.64 43.38
C SER A 541 -11.82 42.54 43.79
N GLY A 542 -11.50 43.56 42.99
CA GLY A 542 -10.40 44.49 43.24
C GLY A 542 -9.11 44.02 42.55
N SER A 543 -8.09 43.66 43.33
CA SER A 543 -6.74 43.33 42.84
C SER A 543 -6.56 41.89 42.34
N ASN A 544 -7.63 41.08 42.29
CA ASN A 544 -7.59 39.70 41.81
C ASN A 544 -8.45 39.55 40.55
N GLN A 545 -7.98 38.71 39.61
CA GLN A 545 -8.78 38.33 38.45
C GLN A 545 -10.01 37.54 38.91
N THR A 546 -11.17 37.90 38.39
CA THR A 546 -12.45 37.23 38.66
C THR A 546 -13.04 36.76 37.34
N SER A 547 -13.66 35.58 37.32
CA SER A 547 -14.30 35.03 36.12
C SER A 547 -15.76 34.71 36.40
N GLY A 548 -16.63 34.85 35.41
CA GLY A 548 -18.03 34.47 35.53
C GLY A 548 -18.68 34.22 34.19
N TYR A 549 -19.78 33.46 34.20
CA TYR A 549 -20.57 33.15 33.02
C TYR A 549 -21.76 34.11 32.91
N VAL A 550 -21.95 34.65 31.71
CA VAL A 550 -23.17 35.32 31.28
C VAL A 550 -23.89 34.39 30.31
N THR A 551 -25.04 33.88 30.72
CA THR A 551 -25.80 32.85 29.96
C THR A 551 -27.16 33.39 29.54
N GLY A 552 -27.65 32.96 28.39
CA GLY A 552 -28.99 33.28 27.91
C GLY A 552 -29.49 32.28 26.87
N ASN A 553 -30.63 32.59 26.27
CA ASN A 553 -31.18 31.86 25.13
C ASN A 553 -31.42 32.84 24.00
N VAL A 554 -30.95 32.51 22.80
CA VAL A 554 -31.15 33.30 21.58
C VAL A 554 -32.31 32.68 20.79
N VAL A 555 -33.38 33.44 20.63
CA VAL A 555 -34.46 33.11 19.69
C VAL A 555 -34.06 33.65 18.33
N ILE A 556 -33.92 32.78 17.33
CA ILE A 556 -33.55 33.20 15.98
C ILE A 556 -34.76 33.89 15.34
N PRO A 557 -34.70 35.17 14.94
CA PRO A 557 -35.85 35.85 14.35
C PRO A 557 -36.28 35.20 13.04
N ALA A 558 -37.59 35.05 12.82
CA ALA A 558 -38.13 34.60 11.54
C ALA A 558 -37.82 35.58 10.39
N THR A 559 -37.55 36.85 10.72
CA THR A 559 -37.18 37.92 9.79
C THR A 559 -35.68 38.03 9.52
N ALA A 560 -34.84 37.23 10.21
CA ALA A 560 -33.41 37.23 9.94
C ALA A 560 -33.14 36.84 8.49
N VAL A 561 -32.12 37.44 7.86
CA VAL A 561 -31.70 37.10 6.51
C VAL A 561 -31.22 35.65 6.50
N GLN A 562 -31.90 34.83 5.71
CA GLN A 562 -31.67 33.40 5.65
C GLN A 562 -30.76 33.02 4.49
N ASN A 563 -30.15 31.83 4.57
CA ASN A 563 -29.22 31.30 3.56
C ASN A 563 -28.08 32.29 3.25
N GLN A 564 -27.64 33.02 4.27
CA GLN A 564 -26.48 33.89 4.25
C GLN A 564 -25.79 33.82 5.61
N ILE A 565 -24.46 33.81 5.62
CA ILE A 565 -23.72 33.85 6.88
C ILE A 565 -23.85 35.25 7.48
N LEU A 566 -24.46 35.34 8.66
CA LEU A 566 -24.59 36.56 9.44
C LEU A 566 -23.45 36.66 10.44
N ARG A 567 -23.23 37.85 10.98
CA ARG A 567 -22.19 38.09 11.98
C ARG A 567 -22.78 38.17 13.38
N MET A 568 -22.21 37.40 14.29
CA MET A 568 -22.39 37.55 15.73
C MET A 568 -21.17 38.24 16.33
N ARG A 569 -21.34 39.39 16.98
CA ARG A 569 -20.27 40.10 17.68
C ARG A 569 -20.42 39.94 19.18
N VAL A 570 -19.42 39.34 19.81
CA VAL A 570 -19.22 39.36 21.26
C VAL A 570 -18.32 40.53 21.58
N ILE A 571 -18.83 41.54 22.27
CA ILE A 571 -18.08 42.75 22.63
C ILE A 571 -18.06 42.91 24.15
N MET A 572 -16.86 43.02 24.70
CA MET A 572 -16.63 43.22 26.12
C MET A 572 -15.91 44.54 26.38
N ASP A 573 -16.29 45.23 27.46
CA ASP A 573 -15.61 46.44 27.92
C ASP A 573 -15.55 46.53 29.44
N ALA A 574 -14.40 46.93 29.97
CA ALA A 574 -14.16 47.16 31.38
C ALA A 574 -14.70 48.52 31.82
N ALA A 575 -15.18 48.59 33.06
CA ALA A 575 -15.74 49.78 33.71
C ALA A 575 -17.04 50.34 33.14
N THR A 576 -17.30 50.23 31.83
CA THR A 576 -18.53 50.71 31.18
C THR A 576 -19.15 49.65 30.29
N ALA A 577 -20.47 49.62 30.19
CA ALA A 577 -21.15 48.73 29.26
C ALA A 577 -20.86 49.12 27.80
N PRO A 578 -20.61 48.17 26.89
CA PRO A 578 -20.51 48.44 25.47
C PRO A 578 -21.77 49.15 24.96
N THR A 579 -21.61 50.21 24.15
CA THR A 579 -22.71 50.91 23.48
C THR A 579 -22.80 50.47 22.02
N GLU A 580 -23.92 50.75 21.37
CA GLU A 580 -24.10 50.50 19.93
C GLU A 580 -23.05 51.27 19.11
N ALA A 581 -22.63 52.45 19.54
CA ALA A 581 -21.53 53.18 18.90
C ALA A 581 -20.21 52.38 18.95
N LYS A 582 -19.90 51.73 20.09
CA LYS A 582 -18.72 50.87 20.23
C LYS A 582 -18.86 49.57 19.41
N ALA A 583 -20.04 48.96 19.41
CA ALA A 583 -20.34 47.79 18.57
C ALA A 583 -20.22 48.11 17.06
N ASN A 584 -20.55 49.33 16.65
CA ASN A 584 -20.41 49.86 15.28
C ASN A 584 -19.08 50.58 15.02
N CYS A 585 -18.06 50.35 15.83
CA CYS A 585 -16.70 50.88 15.65
C CYS A 585 -16.57 52.42 15.61
N SER A 586 -17.57 53.16 16.06
CA SER A 586 -17.58 54.63 16.13
C SER A 586 -17.26 55.18 17.53
N GLY A 587 -17.04 54.30 18.51
CA GLY A 587 -16.54 54.64 19.85
C GLY A 587 -15.41 53.71 20.28
N SER A 588 -14.57 54.17 21.23
CA SER A 588 -13.49 53.36 21.81
C SER A 588 -13.94 52.57 23.04
N LEU A 589 -13.46 51.35 23.17
CA LEU A 589 -13.48 50.61 24.43
C LEU A 589 -12.48 51.22 25.43
N VAL A 590 -12.78 51.12 26.72
CA VAL A 590 -11.86 51.50 27.80
C VAL A 590 -10.76 50.46 27.88
N ALA A 591 -11.15 49.20 28.04
CA ALA A 591 -10.27 48.04 28.00
C ALA A 591 -11.12 46.79 27.84
N GLY A 592 -10.87 45.98 26.81
CA GLY A 592 -11.74 44.84 26.53
C GLY A 592 -11.34 44.08 25.28
N ASP A 593 -12.26 43.24 24.84
CA ASP A 593 -12.04 42.21 23.82
C ASP A 593 -13.27 42.12 22.91
N VAL A 594 -13.05 41.85 21.63
CA VAL A 594 -14.11 41.73 20.62
C VAL A 594 -13.86 40.54 19.72
N GLU A 595 -14.83 39.65 19.63
CA GLU A 595 -14.78 38.45 18.80
C GLU A 595 -16.00 38.41 17.87
N ASP A 596 -15.76 38.23 16.57
CA ASP A 596 -16.82 38.06 15.57
C ASP A 596 -16.94 36.58 15.14
N TYR A 597 -18.13 36.01 15.26
CA TYR A 597 -18.47 34.62 14.92
C TYR A 597 -19.48 34.56 13.77
N GLY A 598 -19.55 33.42 13.07
CA GLY A 598 -20.46 33.22 11.94
C GLY A 598 -21.76 32.53 12.34
N VAL A 599 -22.90 33.05 11.91
CA VAL A 599 -24.22 32.46 12.14
C VAL A 599 -24.96 32.31 10.81
N LEU A 600 -24.99 31.11 10.25
CA LEU A 600 -25.80 30.83 9.07
C LEU A 600 -27.23 30.51 9.52
N VAL A 601 -28.15 31.44 9.26
CA VAL A 601 -29.57 31.18 9.49
C VAL A 601 -30.09 30.34 8.33
N LYS A 602 -30.30 29.05 8.59
CA LYS A 602 -31.02 28.18 7.67
C LYS A 602 -32.50 28.53 7.75
N ASP A 603 -33.13 28.62 6.59
CA ASP A 603 -34.57 28.75 6.53
C ASP A 603 -35.19 27.55 7.26
N ASN A 604 -35.99 27.79 8.31
CA ASN A 604 -36.72 26.75 9.03
C ASN A 604 -38.00 26.34 8.29
N CYS A 605 -37.93 26.46 6.98
CA CYS A 605 -38.88 25.90 6.09
C CYS A 605 -38.64 24.40 5.99
N PRO A 606 -39.53 23.53 6.49
CA PRO A 606 -39.54 22.16 6.01
C PRO A 606 -39.88 22.23 4.52
N LEU A 607 -38.86 22.23 3.66
CA LEU A 607 -39.05 22.14 2.22
C LEU A 607 -39.98 20.97 1.97
N ALA A 608 -41.02 21.21 1.17
CA ALA A 608 -41.94 20.16 0.81
C ALA A 608 -41.14 18.99 0.21
N ASN A 609 -41.16 17.86 0.92
CA ASN A 609 -40.45 16.65 0.52
C ASN A 609 -41.36 15.85 -0.40
N VAL A 610 -40.89 15.61 -1.62
CA VAL A 610 -41.61 14.81 -2.61
C VAL A 610 -41.12 13.38 -2.47
N SER A 611 -41.89 12.55 -1.76
CA SER A 611 -41.58 11.14 -1.56
C SER A 611 -41.94 10.27 -2.77
N THR A 612 -42.80 10.77 -3.66
CA THR A 612 -43.13 10.10 -4.93
C THR A 612 -43.33 11.14 -6.03
N GLN A 613 -42.57 10.99 -7.12
CA GLN A 613 -42.64 11.84 -8.30
C GLN A 613 -43.79 11.40 -9.24
N PRO A 614 -44.38 12.32 -10.03
CA PRO A 614 -45.38 11.96 -11.02
C PRO A 614 -44.73 11.21 -12.19
N VAL A 615 -45.46 10.23 -12.73
CA VAL A 615 -45.00 9.36 -13.82
C VAL A 615 -45.74 9.64 -15.13
N ASN A 616 -45.10 9.34 -16.25
CA ASN A 616 -45.73 9.44 -17.56
C ASN A 616 -47.02 8.60 -17.61
N THR A 617 -48.10 9.15 -18.16
CA THR A 617 -49.44 8.55 -18.13
C THR A 617 -50.03 8.49 -19.54
N THR A 618 -50.74 7.40 -19.88
CA THR A 618 -51.45 7.26 -21.17
C THR A 618 -52.96 7.17 -20.93
N ILE A 619 -53.75 8.00 -21.59
CA ILE A 619 -55.22 8.06 -21.45
C ILE A 619 -55.88 8.04 -22.84
N CYS A 620 -57.04 7.41 -22.94
CA CYS A 620 -57.84 7.37 -24.16
C CYS A 620 -58.62 8.66 -24.43
N PRO A 621 -58.96 8.99 -25.69
CA PRO A 621 -59.85 10.08 -26.04
C PRO A 621 -61.18 9.92 -25.30
N ASN A 622 -61.63 10.97 -24.63
CA ASN A 622 -62.79 10.98 -23.73
C ASN A 622 -62.65 10.07 -22.49
N GLY A 623 -61.48 9.50 -22.25
CA GLY A 623 -61.17 8.64 -21.11
C GLY A 623 -60.89 9.43 -19.83
N THR A 624 -60.61 8.68 -18.76
CA THR A 624 -60.28 9.23 -17.44
C THR A 624 -58.98 8.62 -16.91
N GLY A 625 -58.21 9.36 -16.10
CA GLY A 625 -56.96 8.90 -15.49
C GLY A 625 -56.42 9.90 -14.46
N THR A 626 -55.35 9.55 -13.75
CA THR A 626 -54.81 10.36 -12.65
C THR A 626 -53.30 10.50 -12.73
N ILE A 627 -52.78 11.70 -12.51
CA ILE A 627 -51.36 11.98 -12.27
C ILE A 627 -51.22 12.34 -10.79
N SER A 628 -50.36 11.66 -10.05
CA SER A 628 -50.23 11.82 -8.60
C SER A 628 -48.78 11.98 -8.15
N SER A 629 -48.61 12.71 -7.06
CA SER A 629 -47.36 12.85 -6.33
C SER A 629 -47.64 12.68 -4.84
N SER A 630 -46.65 12.26 -4.06
CA SER A 630 -46.77 12.18 -2.60
C SER A 630 -45.86 13.23 -1.97
N ILE A 631 -46.43 14.20 -1.25
CA ILE A 631 -45.72 15.34 -0.69
C ILE A 631 -46.02 15.51 0.80
N SER A 632 -44.96 15.62 1.61
CA SER A 632 -45.04 16.07 3.00
C SER A 632 -44.52 17.51 3.13
N GLY A 633 -45.21 18.38 3.87
CA GLY A 633 -44.75 19.75 4.15
C GLY A 633 -45.14 20.84 3.13
N GLY A 634 -45.98 20.53 2.14
CA GLY A 634 -46.61 21.54 1.27
C GLY A 634 -47.87 22.14 1.91
N THR A 635 -48.11 23.44 1.77
CA THR A 635 -49.34 24.10 2.30
C THR A 635 -50.35 24.42 1.19
N SER A 636 -49.92 24.54 -0.07
CA SER A 636 -50.80 24.56 -1.22
C SER A 636 -50.14 23.86 -2.42
N TYR A 637 -50.99 23.44 -3.36
CA TYR A 637 -50.57 22.73 -4.57
C TYR A 637 -51.25 23.38 -5.77
N GLN A 638 -50.58 23.38 -6.91
CA GLN A 638 -51.11 23.86 -8.18
C GLN A 638 -50.48 23.05 -9.33
N TRP A 639 -51.25 22.22 -10.00
CA TRP A 639 -50.78 21.55 -11.21
C TRP A 639 -50.55 22.57 -12.32
N GLN A 640 -49.48 22.39 -13.06
CA GLN A 640 -49.13 23.17 -14.24
C GLN A 640 -49.02 22.26 -15.45
N VAL A 641 -49.42 22.77 -16.60
CA VAL A 641 -49.35 22.11 -17.90
C VAL A 641 -48.45 22.91 -18.85
N SER A 642 -47.71 22.19 -19.68
CA SER A 642 -46.92 22.72 -20.78
C SER A 642 -47.33 22.07 -22.09
N THR A 643 -47.58 22.90 -23.11
CA THR A 643 -47.96 22.51 -24.47
C THR A 643 -46.81 22.66 -25.48
N ASP A 644 -45.65 23.15 -25.04
CA ASP A 644 -44.49 23.51 -25.87
C ASP A 644 -43.21 22.77 -25.42
N ASN A 645 -43.38 21.52 -25.02
CA ASN A 645 -42.32 20.59 -24.61
C ASN A 645 -41.55 21.02 -23.34
N GLY A 646 -42.14 21.88 -22.49
CA GLY A 646 -41.59 22.31 -21.21
C GLY A 646 -41.00 23.72 -21.20
N SER A 647 -41.16 24.48 -22.30
CA SER A 647 -40.58 25.83 -22.46
C SER A 647 -41.39 26.88 -21.68
N THR A 648 -42.72 26.76 -21.67
CA THR A 648 -43.62 27.59 -20.87
C THR A 648 -44.61 26.72 -20.08
N TRP A 649 -45.05 27.24 -18.93
CA TRP A 649 -45.92 26.53 -17.98
C TRP A 649 -47.11 27.40 -17.61
N SER A 650 -48.31 26.83 -17.68
CA SER A 650 -49.57 27.48 -17.31
C SER A 650 -50.27 26.71 -16.19
N ASP A 651 -50.89 27.41 -15.26
CA ASP A 651 -51.65 26.79 -14.18
C ASP A 651 -52.89 26.07 -14.71
N VAL A 652 -53.07 24.82 -14.30
CA VAL A 652 -54.24 24.01 -14.61
C VAL A 652 -55.41 24.49 -13.76
N THR A 653 -56.55 24.77 -14.40
CA THR A 653 -57.79 25.12 -13.70
C THR A 653 -58.78 23.97 -13.78
N ASN A 654 -59.46 23.68 -12.66
CA ASN A 654 -60.50 22.66 -12.63
C ASN A 654 -61.62 23.04 -13.62
N ASN A 655 -61.94 22.12 -14.53
CA ASN A 655 -62.95 22.30 -15.56
C ASN A 655 -63.50 20.91 -15.97
N ALA A 656 -64.20 20.81 -17.10
CA ALA A 656 -64.75 19.54 -17.58
C ALA A 656 -63.69 18.44 -17.81
N ASN A 657 -62.42 18.81 -18.01
CA ASN A 657 -61.32 17.91 -18.33
C ASN A 657 -60.33 17.69 -17.18
N TYR A 658 -60.32 18.57 -16.18
CA TYR A 658 -59.39 18.55 -15.04
C TYR A 658 -60.14 18.67 -13.72
N ALA A 659 -59.81 17.81 -12.76
CA ALA A 659 -60.25 17.90 -11.38
C ALA A 659 -59.08 17.66 -10.41
N GLY A 660 -59.08 18.29 -9.24
CA GLY A 660 -57.99 18.16 -8.27
C GLY A 660 -56.73 19.00 -8.60
N ALA A 661 -56.85 20.03 -9.44
CA ALA A 661 -55.73 20.88 -9.85
C ALA A 661 -54.96 21.52 -8.69
N THR A 662 -55.58 21.67 -7.51
CA THR A 662 -54.94 22.19 -6.30
C THR A 662 -54.66 21.13 -5.23
N THR A 663 -54.60 19.86 -5.62
CA THR A 663 -54.34 18.73 -4.73
C THR A 663 -53.10 17.95 -5.17
N GLN A 664 -52.65 16.99 -4.37
CA GLN A 664 -51.50 16.15 -4.70
C GLN A 664 -51.78 15.17 -5.88
N SER A 665 -53.03 15.09 -6.36
CA SER A 665 -53.41 14.29 -7.52
C SER A 665 -54.30 15.07 -8.51
N LEU A 666 -53.88 15.13 -9.77
CA LEU A 666 -54.66 15.66 -10.88
C LEU A 666 -55.45 14.52 -11.52
N SER A 667 -56.77 14.58 -11.42
CA SER A 667 -57.67 13.74 -12.20
C SER A 667 -57.92 14.39 -13.55
N LEU A 668 -57.70 13.63 -14.62
CA LEU A 668 -58.06 13.97 -15.98
C LEU A 668 -59.32 13.20 -16.36
N THR A 669 -60.31 13.89 -16.90
CA THR A 669 -61.57 13.29 -17.40
C THR A 669 -61.88 13.81 -18.79
N ASN A 670 -62.68 13.09 -19.59
CA ASN A 670 -63.05 13.51 -20.94
C ASN A 670 -61.87 14.01 -21.79
N VAL A 671 -60.70 13.35 -21.68
CA VAL A 671 -59.44 13.88 -22.22
C VAL A 671 -59.49 14.04 -23.75
N PRO A 672 -59.34 15.25 -24.31
CA PRO A 672 -59.37 15.45 -25.75
C PRO A 672 -58.04 15.06 -26.40
N THR A 673 -58.03 14.75 -27.70
CA THR A 673 -56.82 14.37 -28.45
C THR A 673 -55.76 15.47 -28.50
N SER A 674 -56.15 16.74 -28.32
CA SER A 674 -55.22 17.88 -28.22
C SER A 674 -54.35 17.86 -26.96
N PHE A 675 -54.63 16.98 -26.00
CA PHE A 675 -53.80 16.80 -24.80
C PHE A 675 -52.61 15.84 -25.02
N ASN A 676 -52.52 15.22 -26.20
CA ASN A 676 -51.38 14.37 -26.52
C ASN A 676 -50.08 15.17 -26.44
N THR A 677 -49.05 14.56 -25.83
CA THR A 677 -47.70 15.12 -25.57
C THR A 677 -47.63 16.29 -24.60
N GLN A 678 -48.75 16.72 -24.01
CA GLN A 678 -48.72 17.73 -22.96
C GLN A 678 -47.95 17.21 -21.74
N LYS A 679 -47.21 18.12 -21.09
CA LYS A 679 -46.38 17.83 -19.91
C LYS A 679 -47.00 18.45 -18.67
N TYR A 680 -46.94 17.73 -17.55
CA TYR A 680 -47.50 18.14 -16.27
C TYR A 680 -46.43 18.14 -15.19
N ARG A 681 -46.50 19.15 -14.31
CA ARG A 681 -45.72 19.20 -13.06
C ARG A 681 -46.60 19.78 -11.97
N LEU A 682 -46.35 19.42 -10.72
CA LEU A 682 -47.02 20.02 -9.59
C LEU A 682 -46.16 21.11 -8.98
N LYS A 683 -46.68 22.33 -8.97
CA LYS A 683 -46.17 23.45 -8.18
C LYS A 683 -46.65 23.25 -6.74
N ILE A 684 -45.73 23.25 -5.79
CA ILE A 684 -45.98 23.11 -4.37
C ILE A 684 -45.57 24.43 -3.72
N THR A 685 -46.51 25.11 -3.08
CA THR A 685 -46.22 26.31 -2.30
C THR A 685 -46.27 25.95 -0.83
N ASN A 686 -45.29 26.41 -0.07
CA ASN A 686 -45.39 26.48 1.38
C ASN A 686 -45.09 27.91 1.85
N SER A 687 -44.96 28.10 3.16
CA SER A 687 -44.61 29.41 3.76
C SER A 687 -43.29 30.01 3.25
N CYS A 688 -42.54 29.29 2.40
CA CYS A 688 -41.16 29.57 2.03
C CYS A 688 -40.95 29.62 0.51
N GLY A 689 -42.03 29.53 -0.28
CA GLY A 689 -42.00 29.70 -1.73
C GLY A 689 -42.44 28.47 -2.51
N ASP A 690 -42.19 28.52 -3.82
CA ASP A 690 -42.67 27.54 -4.80
C ASP A 690 -41.60 26.50 -5.15
N LYS A 691 -41.93 25.21 -5.03
CA LYS A 691 -41.14 24.07 -5.52
C LYS A 691 -41.91 23.33 -6.61
N TYR A 692 -41.22 22.60 -7.48
CA TYR A 692 -41.85 21.84 -8.56
C TYR A 692 -41.45 20.36 -8.48
N THR A 693 -42.38 19.46 -8.81
CA THR A 693 -42.06 18.04 -9.05
C THR A 693 -41.30 17.86 -10.37
N ASN A 694 -40.81 16.64 -10.60
CA ASN A 694 -40.42 16.21 -11.94
C ASN A 694 -41.60 16.35 -12.92
N VAL A 695 -41.25 16.36 -14.21
CA VAL A 695 -42.21 16.52 -15.30
C VAL A 695 -42.71 15.15 -15.78
N ALA A 696 -44.02 14.97 -15.81
CA ALA A 696 -44.69 13.81 -16.38
C ALA A 696 -45.32 14.15 -17.73
N THR A 697 -45.13 13.30 -18.74
CA THR A 697 -45.75 13.45 -20.06
C THR A 697 -47.07 12.69 -20.13
N LEU A 698 -48.12 13.30 -20.69
CA LEU A 698 -49.38 12.66 -21.04
C LEU A 698 -49.40 12.25 -22.51
N THR A 699 -49.81 11.02 -22.77
CA THR A 699 -50.04 10.50 -24.12
C THR A 699 -51.53 10.23 -24.31
N VAL A 700 -52.13 10.75 -25.39
CA VAL A 700 -53.55 10.53 -25.74
C VAL A 700 -53.64 9.77 -27.06
N SER A 701 -54.10 8.51 -27.01
CA SER A 701 -54.08 7.58 -28.15
C SER A 701 -55.39 7.56 -28.93
N SER A 702 -55.39 7.89 -30.22
CA SER A 702 -56.60 8.00 -31.07
C SER A 702 -57.38 6.68 -31.29
N THR A 703 -58.63 6.79 -31.77
CA THR A 703 -59.47 5.65 -32.22
C THR A 703 -58.88 4.96 -33.46
N ILE A 704 -58.99 3.63 -33.53
CA ILE A 704 -58.39 2.82 -34.60
C ILE A 704 -59.27 2.81 -35.86
N THR A 705 -58.66 3.02 -37.03
CA THR A 705 -59.28 2.84 -38.37
C THR A 705 -58.36 2.01 -39.26
N PHE A 706 -58.90 1.17 -40.13
CA PHE A 706 -58.11 0.41 -41.11
C PHE A 706 -58.06 1.13 -42.45
N SER A 707 -56.87 1.56 -42.88
CA SER A 707 -56.63 2.19 -44.18
C SER A 707 -56.34 1.17 -45.29
N THR A 708 -55.94 -0.05 -44.94
CA THR A 708 -55.78 -1.18 -45.87
C THR A 708 -56.47 -2.40 -45.30
N GLN A 709 -57.17 -3.12 -46.17
CA GLN A 709 -58.01 -4.26 -45.84
C GLN A 709 -57.48 -5.53 -46.53
N PRO A 710 -57.61 -6.72 -45.91
CA PRO A 710 -57.13 -7.95 -46.54
C PRO A 710 -58.02 -8.41 -47.70
N ALA A 711 -57.39 -9.00 -48.72
CA ALA A 711 -58.05 -9.50 -49.94
C ALA A 711 -58.08 -11.04 -50.00
N ASN A 712 -59.00 -11.60 -50.79
CA ASN A 712 -59.09 -13.05 -51.02
C ASN A 712 -57.90 -13.57 -51.82
N GLU A 713 -57.43 -14.79 -51.54
CA GLU A 713 -56.23 -15.37 -52.15
C GLU A 713 -56.46 -16.82 -52.63
N THR A 714 -55.74 -17.24 -53.67
CA THR A 714 -55.75 -18.62 -54.20
C THR A 714 -54.33 -19.16 -54.32
N VAL A 715 -54.08 -20.37 -53.81
CA VAL A 715 -52.72 -20.94 -53.71
C VAL A 715 -52.74 -22.46 -53.88
N CYS A 716 -51.60 -23.07 -54.23
CA CYS A 716 -51.49 -24.53 -54.18
C CYS A 716 -51.28 -25.04 -52.74
N ALA A 717 -51.67 -26.28 -52.44
CA ALA A 717 -51.41 -26.92 -51.16
C ALA A 717 -49.90 -26.92 -50.86
N ASN A 718 -49.55 -26.60 -49.61
CA ASN A 718 -48.21 -26.28 -49.09
C ASN A 718 -47.60 -24.96 -49.57
N GLY A 719 -48.31 -24.18 -50.39
CA GLY A 719 -47.90 -22.83 -50.75
C GLY A 719 -48.02 -21.85 -49.58
N THR A 720 -47.61 -20.61 -49.83
CA THR A 720 -47.59 -19.53 -48.85
C THR A 720 -48.24 -18.28 -49.45
N ILE A 721 -49.11 -17.63 -48.68
CA ILE A 721 -49.72 -16.34 -49.02
C ILE A 721 -49.58 -15.37 -47.84
N SER A 722 -49.76 -14.08 -48.09
CA SER A 722 -49.77 -13.06 -47.04
C SER A 722 -51.01 -12.19 -47.17
N LEU A 723 -51.76 -12.06 -46.07
CA LEU A 723 -52.88 -11.14 -45.94
C LEU A 723 -52.42 -9.89 -45.20
N THR A 724 -52.75 -8.71 -45.71
CA THR A 724 -52.32 -7.43 -45.12
C THR A 724 -53.52 -6.61 -44.67
N ALA A 725 -53.40 -6.00 -43.49
CA ALA A 725 -54.33 -5.05 -42.94
C ALA A 725 -53.53 -3.94 -42.23
N VAL A 726 -53.81 -2.68 -42.55
CA VAL A 726 -53.09 -1.54 -41.96
C VAL A 726 -54.06 -0.71 -41.15
N ALA A 727 -53.89 -0.72 -39.84
CA ALA A 727 -54.61 0.10 -38.88
C ALA A 727 -53.83 1.38 -38.54
N SER A 728 -54.56 2.45 -38.20
CA SER A 728 -54.00 3.73 -37.77
C SER A 728 -53.21 3.65 -36.46
N GLY A 729 -53.33 2.56 -35.70
CA GLY A 729 -52.58 2.25 -34.48
C GLY A 729 -53.12 1.02 -33.74
N GLY A 730 -52.52 0.67 -32.59
CA GLY A 730 -52.90 -0.48 -31.76
C GLY A 730 -52.07 -1.74 -32.02
N THR A 731 -52.28 -2.76 -31.20
CA THR A 731 -51.76 -4.12 -31.42
C THR A 731 -52.67 -4.88 -32.36
N TYR A 732 -52.10 -5.66 -33.26
CA TYR A 732 -52.86 -6.48 -34.19
C TYR A 732 -53.07 -7.87 -33.60
N GLN A 733 -54.20 -8.48 -33.94
CA GLN A 733 -54.52 -9.87 -33.63
C GLN A 733 -55.34 -10.43 -34.79
N TRP A 734 -54.72 -11.29 -35.60
CA TRP A 734 -55.45 -11.99 -36.66
C TRP A 734 -56.36 -13.07 -36.09
N GLN A 735 -57.50 -13.26 -36.74
CA GLN A 735 -58.50 -14.27 -36.44
C GLN A 735 -58.85 -15.07 -37.69
N ALA A 736 -59.11 -16.36 -37.50
CA ALA A 736 -59.58 -17.27 -38.55
C ALA A 736 -60.99 -17.75 -38.24
N SER A 737 -61.72 -18.06 -39.29
CA SER A 737 -63.01 -18.73 -39.26
C SER A 737 -63.01 -19.87 -40.28
N THR A 738 -63.46 -21.05 -39.83
CA THR A 738 -63.58 -22.26 -40.65
C THR A 738 -65.05 -22.60 -40.95
N ASP A 739 -65.99 -21.78 -40.46
CA ASP A 739 -67.44 -21.99 -40.56
C ASP A 739 -68.14 -20.87 -41.37
N GLY A 740 -67.39 -20.18 -42.24
CA GLY A 740 -67.92 -19.13 -43.11
C GLY A 740 -68.18 -17.79 -42.40
N GLY A 741 -67.41 -17.50 -41.34
CA GLY A 741 -67.43 -16.22 -40.64
C GLY A 741 -68.42 -16.15 -39.47
N ILE A 742 -69.00 -17.27 -39.04
CA ILE A 742 -69.97 -17.33 -37.94
C ILE A 742 -69.22 -17.28 -36.61
N THR A 743 -68.20 -18.10 -36.43
CA THR A 743 -67.31 -18.07 -35.27
C THR A 743 -65.89 -17.67 -35.67
N TRP A 744 -65.21 -16.94 -34.77
CA TRP A 744 -63.87 -16.39 -35.00
C TRP A 744 -62.95 -16.77 -33.86
N SER A 745 -61.80 -17.37 -34.19
CA SER A 745 -60.78 -17.77 -33.22
C SER A 745 -59.50 -16.98 -33.44
N ASN A 746 -58.85 -16.55 -32.36
CA ASN A 746 -57.54 -15.88 -32.44
C ASN A 746 -56.48 -16.83 -33.01
N ILE A 747 -55.72 -16.31 -33.96
CA ILE A 747 -54.57 -17.00 -34.54
C ILE A 747 -53.35 -16.63 -33.71
N SER A 748 -52.61 -17.63 -33.25
CA SER A 748 -51.30 -17.44 -32.61
C SER A 748 -50.19 -17.76 -33.60
N ASP A 749 -49.07 -17.07 -33.49
CA ASP A 749 -47.87 -17.41 -34.27
C ASP A 749 -47.38 -18.82 -33.88
N GLY A 750 -47.15 -19.64 -34.91
CA GLY A 750 -46.84 -21.06 -34.76
C GLY A 750 -47.70 -21.93 -35.69
N GLY A 751 -47.16 -23.10 -36.06
CA GLY A 751 -47.77 -23.94 -37.08
C GLY A 751 -47.73 -23.28 -38.46
N ASN A 752 -48.89 -23.14 -39.11
CA ASN A 752 -49.02 -22.57 -40.46
C ASN A 752 -49.05 -21.03 -40.49
N TYR A 753 -49.08 -20.36 -39.35
CA TYR A 753 -49.29 -18.92 -39.26
C TYR A 753 -48.08 -18.21 -38.66
N SER A 754 -47.72 -17.07 -39.24
CA SER A 754 -46.70 -16.16 -38.69
C SER A 754 -47.08 -14.70 -38.97
N GLY A 755 -46.80 -13.80 -38.03
CA GLY A 755 -47.18 -12.39 -38.12
C GLY A 755 -48.61 -12.12 -37.62
N ALA A 756 -49.22 -13.04 -36.89
CA ALA A 756 -50.59 -12.93 -36.35
C ALA A 756 -50.77 -11.75 -35.38
N GLY A 757 -49.68 -11.27 -34.77
CA GLY A 757 -49.66 -10.04 -33.95
C GLY A 757 -49.36 -8.75 -34.72
N THR A 758 -49.25 -8.80 -36.05
CA THR A 758 -48.78 -7.70 -36.90
C THR A 758 -49.78 -7.32 -37.98
N GLY A 759 -49.52 -6.23 -38.73
CA GLY A 759 -50.35 -5.83 -39.87
C GLY A 759 -50.33 -6.80 -41.05
N THR A 760 -49.48 -7.82 -41.06
CA THR A 760 -49.39 -8.82 -42.12
C THR A 760 -49.41 -10.22 -41.53
N LEU A 761 -50.42 -11.01 -41.88
CA LEU A 761 -50.45 -12.44 -41.58
C LEU A 761 -49.91 -13.21 -42.77
N THR A 762 -48.79 -13.89 -42.57
CA THR A 762 -48.30 -14.90 -43.51
C THR A 762 -48.86 -16.26 -43.11
N ILE A 763 -49.51 -16.92 -44.07
CA ILE A 763 -49.99 -18.30 -43.94
C ILE A 763 -49.11 -19.15 -44.84
N ALA A 764 -48.29 -19.99 -44.25
CA ALA A 764 -47.30 -20.81 -44.93
C ALA A 764 -47.61 -22.31 -44.78
N THR A 765 -47.14 -23.09 -45.74
CA THR A 765 -47.31 -24.55 -45.74
C THR A 765 -48.80 -24.93 -45.68
N ILE A 766 -49.63 -24.20 -46.43
CA ILE A 766 -51.09 -24.24 -46.33
C ILE A 766 -51.62 -25.66 -46.62
N PRO A 767 -52.19 -26.38 -45.65
CA PRO A 767 -52.75 -27.70 -45.92
C PRO A 767 -54.02 -27.55 -46.76
N GLY A 768 -54.36 -28.58 -47.56
CA GLY A 768 -55.55 -28.57 -48.41
C GLY A 768 -56.86 -28.36 -47.63
N SER A 769 -56.88 -28.68 -46.32
CA SER A 769 -58.02 -28.44 -45.44
C SER A 769 -58.29 -26.97 -45.09
N PHE A 770 -57.42 -26.04 -45.50
CA PHE A 770 -57.65 -24.60 -45.30
C PHE A 770 -58.43 -23.97 -46.46
N ASP A 771 -58.80 -24.77 -47.46
CA ASP A 771 -59.68 -24.34 -48.52
C ASP A 771 -61.00 -23.79 -47.95
N ALA A 772 -61.42 -22.64 -48.45
CA ALA A 772 -62.56 -21.83 -48.01
C ALA A 772 -62.48 -21.19 -46.60
N ASN A 773 -61.36 -21.32 -45.87
CA ASN A 773 -61.19 -20.60 -44.60
C ASN A 773 -61.20 -19.08 -44.79
N GLN A 774 -61.71 -18.37 -43.79
CA GLN A 774 -61.81 -16.91 -43.76
C GLN A 774 -60.96 -16.28 -42.66
N TYR A 775 -60.45 -15.08 -42.91
CA TYR A 775 -59.50 -14.38 -42.05
C TYR A 775 -59.87 -12.91 -41.90
N ARG A 776 -59.71 -12.37 -40.70
CA ARG A 776 -59.80 -10.92 -40.44
C ARG A 776 -58.76 -10.51 -39.41
N CYS A 777 -58.38 -9.25 -39.43
CA CYS A 777 -57.50 -8.68 -38.41
C CYS A 777 -58.28 -7.86 -37.40
N VAL A 778 -57.94 -7.99 -36.13
CA VAL A 778 -58.48 -7.21 -35.03
C VAL A 778 -57.38 -6.31 -34.51
N ALA A 779 -57.56 -4.99 -34.59
CA ALA A 779 -56.62 -4.03 -34.01
C ALA A 779 -57.20 -3.50 -32.70
N THR A 780 -56.41 -3.62 -31.63
CA THR A 780 -56.79 -3.24 -30.26
C THR A 780 -55.79 -2.24 -29.72
N SER A 781 -56.25 -1.09 -29.27
CA SER A 781 -55.45 -0.19 -28.43
C SER A 781 -55.91 -0.35 -26.98
N SER A 782 -55.25 0.35 -26.07
CA SER A 782 -55.77 0.53 -24.71
C SER A 782 -57.18 1.13 -24.65
N CYS A 783 -57.71 1.63 -25.77
CA CYS A 783 -58.92 2.45 -25.85
C CYS A 783 -60.07 1.84 -26.65
N THR A 784 -59.78 1.15 -27.77
CA THR A 784 -60.81 0.61 -28.67
C THR A 784 -60.35 -0.68 -29.31
N THR A 785 -61.30 -1.55 -29.68
CA THR A 785 -61.05 -2.69 -30.57
C THR A 785 -61.86 -2.52 -31.84
N GLN A 786 -61.21 -2.68 -33.00
CA GLN A 786 -61.86 -2.64 -34.31
C GLN A 786 -61.42 -3.82 -35.17
N ASN A 787 -62.33 -4.31 -36.01
CA ASN A 787 -62.06 -5.42 -36.94
C ASN A 787 -61.88 -4.89 -38.37
N SER A 788 -61.00 -5.52 -39.13
CA SER A 788 -60.89 -5.37 -40.59
C SER A 788 -62.06 -6.06 -41.31
N SER A 789 -62.12 -5.91 -42.64
CA SER A 789 -62.93 -6.79 -43.48
C SER A 789 -62.38 -8.21 -43.51
N VAL A 790 -63.19 -9.14 -44.03
CA VAL A 790 -62.89 -10.58 -44.10
C VAL A 790 -62.31 -10.94 -45.47
N ALA A 791 -61.25 -11.75 -45.48
CA ALA A 791 -60.62 -12.36 -46.65
C ALA A 791 -60.78 -13.89 -46.65
N THR A 792 -61.02 -14.50 -47.81
CA THR A 792 -61.22 -15.95 -48.01
C THR A 792 -60.05 -16.58 -48.77
N LEU A 793 -59.61 -17.77 -48.37
CA LEU A 793 -58.51 -18.53 -48.98
C LEU A 793 -59.03 -19.72 -49.81
N THR A 794 -58.46 -19.95 -51.01
CA THR A 794 -58.74 -21.14 -51.86
C THR A 794 -57.46 -21.96 -52.12
N VAL A 795 -57.51 -23.29 -52.03
CA VAL A 795 -56.31 -24.19 -52.08
C VAL A 795 -56.39 -25.32 -53.13
N THR A 796 -55.38 -25.46 -54.00
CA THR A 796 -55.31 -26.44 -55.13
C THR A 796 -54.17 -27.49 -54.99
N ALA A 797 -54.36 -28.81 -55.23
CA ALA A 797 -53.33 -29.86 -54.99
C ALA A 797 -52.58 -30.40 -56.25
N SER A 798 -51.31 -30.86 -56.11
CA SER A 798 -50.40 -31.39 -57.18
C SER A 798 -50.10 -32.89 -57.07
N SER A 799 -49.80 -33.58 -58.19
CA SER A 799 -49.58 -35.05 -58.28
C SER A 799 -48.12 -35.53 -58.47
N ALA A 800 -47.12 -34.66 -58.48
CA ALA A 800 -45.70 -35.04 -58.67
C ALA A 800 -45.01 -35.40 -57.34
N GLN A 801 -44.19 -36.46 -57.29
CA GLN A 801 -43.60 -37.00 -56.04
C GLN A 801 -42.14 -37.46 -56.22
N ILE A 802 -41.30 -37.24 -55.20
CA ILE A 802 -39.93 -37.76 -55.09
C ILE A 802 -39.99 -39.13 -54.42
N THR A 803 -39.39 -40.15 -55.03
CA THR A 803 -39.47 -41.55 -54.56
C THR A 803 -38.20 -42.03 -53.87
N SER A 804 -37.05 -41.39 -54.12
CA SER A 804 -35.81 -41.62 -53.37
C SER A 804 -35.07 -40.31 -53.17
N GLN A 805 -34.61 -40.08 -51.94
CA GLN A 805 -33.94 -38.85 -51.52
C GLN A 805 -32.42 -39.04 -51.41
N PRO A 806 -31.61 -37.98 -51.65
CA PRO A 806 -30.19 -38.03 -51.35
C PRO A 806 -29.96 -38.11 -49.84
N GLN A 807 -28.95 -38.87 -49.44
CA GLN A 807 -28.60 -39.12 -48.03
C GLN A 807 -27.36 -38.32 -47.63
N ASP A 808 -27.26 -37.96 -46.35
CA ASP A 808 -26.05 -37.37 -45.77
C ASP A 808 -24.86 -38.32 -45.95
N LEU A 809 -23.68 -37.76 -46.25
CA LEU A 809 -22.47 -38.52 -46.49
C LEU A 809 -21.30 -37.92 -45.73
N SER A 810 -20.56 -38.76 -45.01
CA SER A 810 -19.30 -38.37 -44.36
C SER A 810 -18.13 -38.92 -45.16
N ALA A 811 -17.17 -38.06 -45.51
CA ALA A 811 -16.03 -38.43 -46.35
C ALA A 811 -14.73 -37.77 -45.84
N CYS A 812 -13.60 -38.48 -45.94
CA CYS A 812 -12.29 -37.95 -45.54
C CYS A 812 -11.71 -37.02 -46.62
N PRO A 813 -10.88 -36.03 -46.29
CA PRO A 813 -10.21 -35.21 -47.29
C PRO A 813 -9.44 -36.08 -48.31
N ASN A 814 -9.59 -35.77 -49.60
CA ASN A 814 -9.05 -36.47 -50.77
C ASN A 814 -9.73 -37.79 -51.17
N SER A 815 -10.85 -38.17 -50.53
CA SER A 815 -11.70 -39.30 -50.97
C SER A 815 -12.85 -38.84 -51.89
N GLY A 816 -13.50 -39.76 -52.62
CA GLY A 816 -14.65 -39.44 -53.47
C GLY A 816 -15.99 -39.46 -52.74
N ALA A 817 -17.00 -38.74 -53.23
CA ALA A 817 -18.36 -38.67 -52.68
C ALA A 817 -19.44 -38.60 -53.78
N THR A 818 -20.60 -39.24 -53.57
CA THR A 818 -21.69 -39.30 -54.56
C THR A 818 -23.07 -39.16 -53.89
N PHE A 819 -23.97 -38.37 -54.48
CA PHE A 819 -25.35 -38.14 -54.02
C PHE A 819 -26.36 -38.44 -55.13
N GLY A 820 -27.50 -39.07 -54.83
CA GLY A 820 -28.51 -39.46 -55.83
C GLY A 820 -29.96 -39.21 -55.41
N VAL A 821 -30.83 -38.91 -56.38
CA VAL A 821 -32.27 -38.63 -56.19
C VAL A 821 -33.11 -39.24 -57.32
N THR A 822 -34.32 -39.73 -57.03
CA THR A 822 -35.27 -40.22 -58.06
C THR A 822 -36.71 -39.79 -57.77
N GLY A 823 -37.53 -39.56 -58.80
CA GLY A 823 -38.95 -39.20 -58.64
C GLY A 823 -39.83 -39.49 -59.87
N THR A 824 -41.15 -39.45 -59.68
CA THR A 824 -42.18 -39.67 -60.71
C THR A 824 -42.92 -38.37 -61.03
N GLY A 825 -43.18 -38.09 -62.31
CA GLY A 825 -43.79 -36.83 -62.75
C GLY A 825 -42.82 -35.63 -62.74
N ILE A 826 -41.51 -35.91 -62.78
CA ILE A 826 -40.43 -34.92 -62.79
C ILE A 826 -39.96 -34.68 -64.23
N THR A 827 -39.82 -33.42 -64.62
CA THR A 827 -39.43 -33.04 -65.99
C THR A 827 -38.04 -32.42 -66.09
N GLY A 828 -37.34 -32.21 -64.98
CA GLY A 828 -35.96 -31.70 -64.96
C GLY A 828 -35.31 -31.77 -63.57
N TYR A 829 -33.96 -31.76 -63.55
CA TYR A 829 -33.14 -31.81 -62.33
C TYR A 829 -32.10 -30.68 -62.35
N GLN A 830 -31.86 -30.07 -61.20
CA GLN A 830 -30.74 -29.15 -61.00
C GLN A 830 -30.24 -29.28 -59.56
N TRP A 831 -29.02 -29.80 -59.40
CA TRP A 831 -28.34 -29.81 -58.11
C TRP A 831 -27.92 -28.40 -57.74
N GLN A 832 -28.15 -28.11 -56.46
CA GLN A 832 -27.77 -26.88 -55.81
C GLN A 832 -26.89 -27.21 -54.62
N VAL A 833 -25.91 -26.34 -54.38
CA VAL A 833 -25.01 -26.38 -53.25
C VAL A 833 -25.24 -25.18 -52.35
N SER A 834 -25.13 -25.40 -51.05
CA SER A 834 -25.16 -24.37 -50.03
C SER A 834 -23.97 -24.56 -49.11
N THR A 835 -23.17 -23.50 -48.99
CA THR A 835 -22.01 -23.42 -48.09
C THR A 835 -22.31 -22.62 -46.83
N ASP A 836 -23.52 -22.08 -46.69
CA ASP A 836 -23.99 -21.26 -45.56
C ASP A 836 -25.10 -21.95 -44.76
N ASN A 837 -24.96 -23.27 -44.60
CA ASN A 837 -25.86 -24.13 -43.81
C ASN A 837 -27.31 -24.21 -44.32
N GLY A 838 -27.55 -23.86 -45.59
CA GLY A 838 -28.85 -23.92 -46.26
C GLY A 838 -29.56 -22.57 -46.39
N ALA A 839 -28.90 -21.46 -46.02
CA ALA A 839 -29.49 -20.12 -46.10
C ALA A 839 -29.58 -19.61 -47.55
N THR A 840 -28.54 -19.84 -48.35
CA THR A 840 -28.53 -19.58 -49.80
C THR A 840 -28.14 -20.83 -50.58
N TRP A 841 -28.72 -20.98 -51.78
CA TRP A 841 -28.54 -22.15 -52.64
C TRP A 841 -28.14 -21.70 -54.03
N ASN A 842 -26.96 -22.11 -54.46
CA ASN A 842 -26.43 -21.80 -55.80
C ASN A 842 -26.47 -23.07 -56.65
N ASN A 843 -26.70 -22.95 -57.96
CA ASN A 843 -26.62 -24.09 -58.86
C ASN A 843 -25.19 -24.63 -58.90
N VAL A 844 -25.07 -25.96 -58.93
CA VAL A 844 -23.77 -26.63 -59.08
C VAL A 844 -23.42 -26.70 -60.56
N ASP A 845 -22.20 -26.30 -60.89
CA ASP A 845 -21.64 -26.42 -62.23
C ASP A 845 -20.76 -27.68 -62.35
N ASP A 846 -20.75 -28.30 -63.53
CA ASP A 846 -19.95 -29.50 -63.81
C ASP A 846 -18.49 -29.13 -64.15
N VAL A 847 -17.70 -28.82 -63.11
CA VAL A 847 -16.27 -28.52 -63.19
C VAL A 847 -15.50 -29.40 -62.20
N ALA A 848 -14.37 -29.98 -62.64
CA ALA A 848 -13.57 -30.90 -61.82
C ALA A 848 -13.24 -30.30 -60.44
N PRO A 849 -13.45 -31.04 -59.32
CA PRO A 849 -13.73 -32.48 -59.26
C PRO A 849 -15.21 -32.89 -59.31
N VAL A 850 -16.16 -31.98 -59.59
CA VAL A 850 -17.61 -32.21 -59.54
C VAL A 850 -18.19 -32.47 -60.95
N SER A 851 -19.18 -33.38 -61.04
CA SER A 851 -19.89 -33.71 -62.29
C SER A 851 -21.31 -34.25 -62.03
N GLY A 852 -22.23 -34.13 -63.00
CA GLY A 852 -23.59 -34.67 -62.95
C GLY A 852 -24.68 -33.71 -62.46
N SER A 853 -24.43 -32.40 -62.43
CA SER A 853 -25.28 -31.42 -61.74
C SER A 853 -26.69 -31.21 -62.27
N THR A 854 -26.99 -31.61 -63.50
CA THR A 854 -28.36 -31.56 -64.10
C THR A 854 -28.99 -32.94 -64.25
N THR A 855 -28.45 -33.93 -63.56
CA THR A 855 -28.92 -35.31 -63.62
C THR A 855 -29.44 -35.80 -62.27
N ALA A 856 -29.99 -37.01 -62.24
CA ALA A 856 -30.43 -37.66 -61.01
C ALA A 856 -29.30 -37.97 -60.01
N THR A 857 -28.02 -37.85 -60.40
CA THR A 857 -26.87 -38.19 -59.53
C THR A 857 -25.74 -37.17 -59.67
N LEU A 858 -25.23 -36.68 -58.53
CA LEU A 858 -24.10 -35.76 -58.43
C LEU A 858 -22.87 -36.50 -57.89
N ASN A 859 -21.73 -36.37 -58.57
CA ASN A 859 -20.49 -37.04 -58.22
C ASN A 859 -19.33 -36.04 -57.98
N ILE A 860 -18.56 -36.27 -56.92
CA ILE A 860 -17.40 -35.46 -56.50
C ILE A 860 -16.19 -36.39 -56.37
N ALA A 861 -15.23 -36.27 -57.30
CA ALA A 861 -14.11 -37.21 -57.40
C ALA A 861 -13.10 -37.11 -56.24
N SER A 862 -12.93 -35.92 -55.66
CA SER A 862 -12.04 -35.68 -54.52
C SER A 862 -12.59 -34.55 -53.67
N VAL A 863 -12.98 -34.86 -52.44
CA VAL A 863 -13.56 -33.88 -51.49
C VAL A 863 -12.45 -33.19 -50.69
N THR A 864 -12.61 -31.91 -50.40
CA THR A 864 -11.64 -31.11 -49.63
C THR A 864 -12.28 -30.58 -48.34
N THR A 865 -11.46 -30.20 -47.35
CA THR A 865 -11.97 -29.74 -46.04
C THR A 865 -12.83 -28.48 -46.12
N ILE A 866 -12.68 -27.66 -47.16
CA ILE A 866 -13.56 -26.51 -47.42
C ILE A 866 -14.99 -26.93 -47.75
N MET A 867 -15.20 -28.18 -48.20
CA MET A 867 -16.51 -28.74 -48.49
C MET A 867 -17.19 -29.29 -47.22
N ASN A 868 -16.59 -29.12 -46.02
CA ASN A 868 -17.20 -29.59 -44.78
C ASN A 868 -18.52 -28.89 -44.48
N ASN A 869 -19.53 -29.66 -44.10
CA ASN A 869 -20.89 -29.20 -43.86
C ASN A 869 -21.54 -28.51 -45.08
N THR A 870 -20.97 -28.73 -46.27
CA THR A 870 -21.57 -28.25 -47.50
C THR A 870 -22.78 -29.10 -47.79
N LYS A 871 -23.91 -28.44 -48.01
CA LYS A 871 -25.20 -29.09 -48.22
C LYS A 871 -25.53 -29.11 -49.70
N TYR A 872 -26.08 -30.22 -50.14
CA TYR A 872 -26.54 -30.45 -51.50
C TYR A 872 -28.03 -30.77 -51.48
N ARG A 873 -28.75 -30.21 -52.45
CA ARG A 873 -30.12 -30.63 -52.74
C ARG A 873 -30.32 -30.59 -54.24
N CYS A 874 -31.18 -31.45 -54.75
CA CYS A 874 -31.67 -31.35 -56.11
C CYS A 874 -33.00 -30.60 -56.13
N VAL A 875 -33.13 -29.66 -57.06
CA VAL A 875 -34.38 -29.01 -57.44
C VAL A 875 -34.97 -29.81 -58.60
N LEU A 876 -36.18 -30.34 -58.41
CA LEU A 876 -36.88 -31.16 -59.38
C LEU A 876 -38.07 -30.36 -59.94
N THR A 877 -38.07 -30.14 -61.25
CA THR A 877 -39.12 -29.34 -61.89
C THR A 877 -40.40 -30.17 -62.07
N THR A 878 -41.56 -29.60 -61.66
CA THR A 878 -42.90 -30.22 -61.81
C THR A 878 -43.93 -29.23 -62.35
N SER A 879 -45.12 -29.72 -62.68
CA SER A 879 -46.23 -28.92 -63.23
C SER A 879 -46.85 -27.90 -62.27
N CYS A 880 -46.69 -28.03 -60.94
CA CYS A 880 -47.18 -27.08 -59.94
C CYS A 880 -46.04 -26.29 -59.27
N GLY A 881 -44.91 -26.18 -59.96
CA GLY A 881 -43.69 -25.56 -59.45
C GLY A 881 -42.62 -26.58 -59.09
N ASN A 882 -41.42 -26.09 -58.84
CA ASN A 882 -40.29 -26.94 -58.50
C ASN A 882 -40.49 -27.52 -57.09
N ILE A 883 -40.24 -28.81 -56.94
CA ILE A 883 -40.12 -29.45 -55.63
C ILE A 883 -38.65 -29.72 -55.36
N ASN A 884 -38.20 -29.46 -54.15
CA ASN A 884 -36.84 -29.76 -53.76
C ASN A 884 -36.80 -31.14 -53.13
N SER A 885 -35.77 -31.91 -53.45
CA SER A 885 -35.37 -33.04 -52.62
C SER A 885 -35.00 -32.59 -51.21
N SER A 886 -34.97 -33.55 -50.28
CA SER A 886 -34.36 -33.29 -48.98
C SER A 886 -32.91 -32.89 -49.15
N VAL A 887 -32.43 -32.11 -48.20
CA VAL A 887 -31.05 -31.67 -48.18
C VAL A 887 -30.17 -32.81 -47.67
N ALA A 888 -29.13 -33.13 -48.43
CA ALA A 888 -28.05 -34.03 -48.03
C ALA A 888 -26.80 -33.21 -47.68
N THR A 889 -26.19 -33.51 -46.55
CA THR A 889 -24.99 -32.83 -46.06
C THR A 889 -23.76 -33.66 -46.38
N LEU A 890 -22.76 -33.04 -47.00
CA LEU A 890 -21.42 -33.57 -47.08
C LEU A 890 -20.63 -33.09 -45.86
N SER A 891 -20.35 -33.99 -44.93
CA SER A 891 -19.46 -33.70 -43.81
C SER A 891 -18.05 -34.17 -44.17
N VAL A 892 -17.17 -33.20 -44.42
CA VAL A 892 -15.74 -33.40 -44.72
C VAL A 892 -14.93 -32.89 -43.54
N THR A 893 -15.00 -33.59 -42.43
CA THR A 893 -14.45 -33.04 -41.21
C THR A 893 -12.94 -33.29 -41.16
N ALA A 894 -12.14 -32.22 -41.15
CA ALA A 894 -10.76 -32.29 -40.66
C ALA A 894 -10.74 -32.65 -39.17
N ALA A 895 -11.76 -32.25 -38.42
CA ALA A 895 -11.99 -32.70 -37.05
C ALA A 895 -12.47 -34.15 -37.05
N GLY A 896 -11.57 -35.05 -36.68
CA GLY A 896 -11.66 -36.48 -36.92
C GLY A 896 -10.37 -37.01 -37.54
N VAL A 897 -9.62 -36.14 -38.22
CA VAL A 897 -8.16 -36.27 -38.31
C VAL A 897 -7.62 -35.94 -36.93
N VAL A 898 -6.91 -36.90 -36.36
CA VAL A 898 -6.19 -36.72 -35.12
C VAL A 898 -5.20 -35.58 -35.32
N ASN A 899 -5.41 -34.45 -34.63
CA ASN A 899 -4.45 -33.36 -34.62
C ASN A 899 -3.71 -33.36 -33.29
N ILE A 900 -2.48 -33.85 -33.29
CA ILE A 900 -1.62 -33.84 -32.11
C ILE A 900 -1.16 -32.39 -31.88
N THR A 901 -1.81 -31.72 -30.93
CA THR A 901 -1.51 -30.33 -30.56
C THR A 901 -0.36 -30.22 -29.57
N ALA A 902 -0.05 -31.29 -28.83
CA ALA A 902 1.17 -31.40 -28.05
C ALA A 902 1.76 -32.80 -28.16
N GLN A 903 2.98 -32.88 -28.69
CA GLN A 903 3.75 -34.12 -28.78
C GLN A 903 4.25 -34.53 -27.38
N PRO A 904 4.43 -35.83 -27.10
CA PRO A 904 5.09 -36.26 -25.88
C PRO A 904 6.51 -35.73 -25.85
N GLN A 905 6.87 -35.14 -24.72
CA GLN A 905 8.18 -34.55 -24.50
C GLN A 905 9.12 -35.56 -23.87
N ASN A 906 10.40 -35.46 -24.23
CA ASN A 906 11.46 -36.20 -23.55
C ASN A 906 11.36 -35.93 -22.05
N THR A 907 11.45 -36.98 -21.25
CA THR A 907 11.30 -36.89 -19.81
C THR A 907 12.42 -37.63 -19.10
N GLY A 908 12.71 -37.25 -17.88
CA GLY A 908 13.73 -37.88 -17.05
C GLY A 908 13.20 -38.32 -15.71
N MET A 909 13.90 -39.29 -15.11
CA MET A 909 13.61 -39.77 -13.75
C MET A 909 14.87 -40.32 -13.08
N CYS A 910 14.90 -40.35 -11.75
CA CYS A 910 15.89 -41.10 -11.01
C CYS A 910 15.66 -42.62 -11.21
N PRO A 911 16.70 -43.47 -11.03
CA PRO A 911 16.52 -44.91 -10.93
C PRO A 911 15.46 -45.25 -9.88
N ASN A 912 14.50 -46.11 -10.23
CA ASN A 912 13.35 -46.50 -9.39
C ASN A 912 12.37 -45.37 -9.02
N GLY A 913 12.49 -44.17 -9.61
CA GLY A 913 11.56 -43.06 -9.41
C GLY A 913 10.22 -43.24 -10.13
N SER A 914 9.51 -42.13 -10.35
CA SER A 914 8.32 -42.07 -11.21
C SER A 914 8.33 -40.79 -12.05
N THR A 915 7.88 -40.89 -13.30
CA THR A 915 7.64 -39.77 -14.21
C THR A 915 6.45 -40.09 -15.12
N PHE A 916 6.11 -39.22 -16.07
CA PHE A 916 5.09 -39.50 -17.06
C PHE A 916 5.42 -38.85 -18.41
N VAL A 917 4.85 -39.41 -19.46
CA VAL A 917 4.77 -38.83 -20.81
C VAL A 917 3.31 -38.65 -21.16
N GLN A 918 2.97 -37.55 -21.84
CA GLN A 918 1.60 -37.21 -22.18
C GLN A 918 1.51 -36.66 -23.60
N VAL A 919 0.36 -36.86 -24.23
CA VAL A 919 0.03 -36.32 -25.55
C VAL A 919 -1.28 -35.55 -25.46
N THR A 920 -1.33 -34.38 -26.08
CA THR A 920 -2.59 -33.66 -26.29
C THR A 920 -2.95 -33.78 -27.76
N ALA A 921 -4.13 -34.31 -28.04
CA ALA A 921 -4.65 -34.43 -29.40
C ALA A 921 -6.13 -34.07 -29.42
N SER A 922 -6.53 -33.26 -30.40
CA SER A 922 -7.95 -33.01 -30.67
C SER A 922 -8.46 -34.02 -31.70
N GLY A 923 -9.70 -34.47 -31.51
CA GLY A 923 -10.33 -35.48 -32.38
C GLY A 923 -9.92 -36.93 -32.11
N ALA A 924 -9.20 -37.21 -31.02
CA ALA A 924 -8.84 -38.56 -30.60
C ALA A 924 -10.04 -39.32 -30.01
N THR A 925 -10.23 -40.57 -30.42
CA THR A 925 -11.25 -41.48 -29.88
C THR A 925 -10.65 -42.60 -29.04
N ALA A 926 -9.36 -42.91 -29.19
CA ALA A 926 -8.62 -43.82 -28.32
C ALA A 926 -7.10 -43.54 -28.35
N TYR A 927 -6.40 -44.01 -27.31
CA TYR A 927 -4.95 -43.91 -27.17
C TYR A 927 -4.35 -45.30 -26.92
N GLN A 928 -3.16 -45.57 -27.43
CA GLN A 928 -2.36 -46.75 -27.11
C GLN A 928 -0.88 -46.38 -27.10
N TRP A 929 -0.23 -46.45 -25.95
CA TRP A 929 1.21 -46.22 -25.84
C TRP A 929 2.02 -47.41 -26.33
N GLU A 930 3.12 -47.11 -27.01
CA GLU A 930 4.11 -48.06 -27.51
C GLU A 930 5.50 -47.70 -27.00
N ILE A 931 6.30 -48.71 -26.71
CA ILE A 931 7.71 -48.59 -26.28
C ILE A 931 8.63 -49.19 -27.34
N SER A 932 9.78 -48.55 -27.55
CA SER A 932 10.89 -49.06 -28.33
C SER A 932 12.18 -49.02 -27.52
N THR A 933 12.92 -50.12 -27.54
CA THR A 933 14.22 -50.28 -26.85
C THR A 933 15.38 -50.40 -27.84
N ASP A 934 15.12 -50.28 -29.14
CA ASP A 934 16.08 -50.48 -30.24
C ASP A 934 16.27 -49.21 -31.09
N GLY A 935 16.00 -48.04 -30.52
CA GLY A 935 16.18 -46.75 -31.21
C GLY A 935 15.07 -46.41 -32.20
N GLY A 936 13.88 -47.01 -32.04
CA GLY A 936 12.69 -46.71 -32.83
C GLY A 936 12.49 -47.63 -34.03
N THR A 937 13.28 -48.69 -34.19
CA THR A 937 13.14 -49.64 -35.30
C THR A 937 11.98 -50.61 -35.09
N THR A 938 11.73 -51.06 -33.86
CA THR A 938 10.55 -51.86 -33.51
C THR A 938 9.80 -51.25 -32.34
N TRP A 939 8.47 -51.44 -32.33
CA TRP A 939 7.55 -50.85 -31.36
C TRP A 939 6.62 -51.92 -30.80
N ALA A 940 6.48 -51.97 -29.48
CA ALA A 940 5.59 -52.89 -28.78
C ALA A 940 4.57 -52.12 -27.94
N ASN A 941 3.32 -52.60 -27.90
CA ASN A 941 2.28 -52.02 -27.06
C ASN A 941 2.65 -52.10 -25.57
N VAL A 942 2.59 -50.98 -24.88
CA VAL A 942 2.73 -50.91 -23.43
C VAL A 942 1.43 -51.42 -22.79
N THR A 943 1.56 -52.21 -21.73
CA THR A 943 0.43 -52.71 -20.93
C THR A 943 0.58 -52.24 -19.49
N ASN A 944 -0.55 -51.92 -18.85
CA ASN A 944 -0.53 -51.48 -17.45
C ASN A 944 0.00 -52.60 -16.55
N ASN A 945 1.03 -52.30 -15.76
CA ASN A 945 1.65 -53.23 -14.81
C ASN A 945 2.29 -52.43 -13.66
N THR A 946 3.23 -53.02 -12.91
CA THR A 946 3.91 -52.33 -11.80
C THR A 946 4.74 -51.12 -12.23
N ASN A 947 5.21 -51.09 -13.48
CA ASN A 947 6.09 -50.03 -13.99
C ASN A 947 5.35 -49.02 -14.86
N TYR A 948 4.16 -49.36 -15.37
CA TYR A 948 3.40 -48.54 -16.32
C TYR A 948 1.93 -48.42 -15.92
N ALA A 949 1.40 -47.19 -15.91
CA ALA A 949 -0.02 -46.92 -15.69
C ALA A 949 -0.54 -45.87 -16.67
N GLY A 950 -1.75 -46.06 -17.21
CA GLY A 950 -2.34 -45.15 -18.21
C GLY A 950 -1.98 -45.51 -19.67
N ALA A 951 -1.62 -46.76 -19.96
CA ALA A 951 -1.20 -47.19 -21.30
C ALA A 951 -2.23 -46.97 -22.42
N THR A 952 -3.51 -46.81 -22.09
CA THR A 952 -4.59 -46.51 -23.05
C THR A 952 -5.24 -45.13 -22.82
N THR A 953 -4.56 -44.25 -22.07
CA THR A 953 -5.01 -42.88 -21.81
C THR A 953 -4.08 -41.88 -22.48
N ASN A 954 -4.46 -40.61 -22.49
CA ASN A 954 -3.64 -39.52 -23.05
C ASN A 954 -2.34 -39.25 -22.26
N GLN A 955 -2.15 -39.90 -21.11
CA GLN A 955 -0.93 -39.84 -20.30
C GLN A 955 -0.51 -41.26 -19.88
N LEU A 956 0.78 -41.58 -20.02
CA LEU A 956 1.43 -42.79 -19.50
C LEU A 956 2.37 -42.41 -18.35
N THR A 957 2.08 -42.90 -17.16
CA THR A 957 2.97 -42.84 -16.00
C THR A 957 3.95 -44.01 -16.05
N ILE A 958 5.23 -43.72 -15.84
CA ILE A 958 6.36 -44.66 -15.87
C ILE A 958 7.03 -44.63 -14.49
N SER A 959 7.18 -45.78 -13.84
CA SER A 959 7.74 -45.87 -12.49
C SER A 959 8.58 -47.13 -12.29
N GLY A 960 9.49 -47.11 -11.31
CA GLY A 960 10.20 -48.32 -10.87
C GLY A 960 11.21 -48.90 -11.88
N LEU A 961 11.67 -48.12 -12.86
CA LEU A 961 12.66 -48.58 -13.85
C LEU A 961 14.11 -48.36 -13.36
N ALA A 962 14.97 -49.36 -13.59
CA ALA A 962 16.41 -49.29 -13.37
C ALA A 962 17.14 -48.57 -14.52
N MET A 963 18.42 -48.23 -14.34
CA MET A 963 19.24 -47.50 -15.34
C MET A 963 19.27 -48.15 -16.75
N SER A 964 19.09 -49.46 -16.84
CA SER A 964 19.01 -50.17 -18.14
C SER A 964 17.78 -49.78 -18.97
N GLY A 965 16.78 -49.12 -18.38
CA GLY A 965 15.63 -48.55 -19.08
C GLY A 965 15.88 -47.14 -19.66
N SER A 966 17.04 -46.54 -19.40
CA SER A 966 17.42 -45.23 -19.96
C SER A 966 17.63 -45.34 -21.47
N GLY A 967 17.13 -44.37 -22.22
CA GLY A 967 17.17 -44.36 -23.69
C GLY A 967 16.00 -45.07 -24.37
N ALA A 968 15.08 -45.67 -23.60
CA ALA A 968 13.83 -46.21 -24.16
C ALA A 968 12.97 -45.07 -24.74
N LEU A 969 12.40 -45.30 -25.92
CA LEU A 969 11.54 -44.37 -26.62
C LEU A 969 10.06 -44.74 -26.40
N TYR A 970 9.23 -43.74 -26.14
CA TYR A 970 7.79 -43.90 -25.96
C TYR A 970 7.04 -43.04 -26.96
N ARG A 971 6.08 -43.64 -27.66
CA ARG A 971 5.15 -42.90 -28.54
C ARG A 971 3.72 -43.37 -28.28
N CYS A 972 2.74 -42.55 -28.64
CA CYS A 972 1.35 -42.92 -28.55
C CYS A 972 0.77 -43.10 -29.96
N GLN A 973 0.09 -44.21 -30.19
CA GLN A 973 -0.86 -44.35 -31.29
C GLN A 973 -2.14 -43.66 -30.87
N VAL A 974 -2.53 -42.63 -31.60
CA VAL A 974 -3.75 -41.88 -31.34
C VAL A 974 -4.72 -42.23 -32.46
N ALA A 975 -5.83 -42.87 -32.10
CA ALA A 975 -6.86 -43.27 -33.05
C ALA A 975 -7.91 -42.17 -33.18
N GLY A 976 -8.37 -41.93 -34.39
CA GLY A 976 -9.50 -41.07 -34.67
C GLY A 976 -10.43 -41.68 -35.73
N PRO A 977 -11.59 -41.05 -35.97
CA PRO A 977 -12.58 -41.49 -36.95
C PRO A 977 -12.03 -41.71 -38.37
N CYS A 978 -10.94 -41.03 -38.74
CA CYS A 978 -10.34 -41.07 -40.07
C CYS A 978 -9.03 -41.90 -40.16
N GLY A 979 -8.66 -42.62 -39.10
CA GLY A 979 -7.44 -43.46 -39.04
C GLY A 979 -6.58 -43.22 -37.80
N ASN A 980 -5.51 -44.00 -37.64
CA ASN A 980 -4.57 -43.85 -36.52
C ASN A 980 -3.37 -42.99 -36.94
N THR A 981 -2.91 -42.12 -36.05
CA THR A 981 -1.71 -41.32 -36.22
C THR A 981 -0.78 -41.55 -35.04
N ALA A 982 0.46 -41.92 -35.31
CA ALA A 982 1.49 -42.07 -34.30
C ALA A 982 2.03 -40.68 -33.90
N THR A 983 2.26 -40.46 -32.61
CA THR A 983 3.02 -39.30 -32.14
C THR A 983 4.50 -39.42 -32.50
N ASN A 984 5.23 -38.31 -32.38
CA ASN A 984 6.68 -38.36 -32.22
C ASN A 984 7.02 -39.17 -30.97
N SER A 985 8.24 -39.71 -30.93
CA SER A 985 8.74 -40.44 -29.77
C SER A 985 9.39 -39.51 -28.75
N ALA A 986 9.08 -39.72 -27.48
CA ALA A 986 9.78 -39.14 -26.34
C ALA A 986 10.82 -40.14 -25.81
N VAL A 987 12.05 -39.68 -25.57
CA VAL A 987 13.04 -40.50 -24.86
C VAL A 987 12.85 -40.38 -23.35
N LEU A 988 12.93 -41.51 -22.66
CA LEU A 988 13.07 -41.56 -21.21
C LEU A 988 14.57 -41.59 -20.86
N THR A 989 15.05 -40.52 -20.24
CA THR A 989 16.42 -40.48 -19.72
C THR A 989 16.39 -40.78 -18.23
N ILE A 990 16.84 -41.96 -17.85
CA ILE A 990 17.07 -42.28 -16.43
C ILE A 990 18.50 -41.85 -16.13
N SER A 991 18.62 -40.82 -15.28
CA SER A 991 19.90 -40.21 -14.87
C SER A 991 20.11 -40.42 -13.38
N ASP A 992 21.36 -40.60 -12.97
CA ASP A 992 21.73 -40.81 -11.56
C ASP A 992 21.92 -39.48 -10.81
N ILE A 993 21.94 -39.54 -9.47
CA ILE A 993 22.33 -38.39 -8.63
C ILE A 993 23.80 -38.04 -8.86
N ALA A 994 24.18 -36.79 -8.58
CA ALA A 994 25.59 -36.38 -8.69
C ALA A 994 26.45 -37.19 -7.70
N LEU A 995 27.53 -37.77 -8.21
CA LEU A 995 28.47 -38.55 -7.41
C LEU A 995 29.71 -37.70 -7.12
N ILE A 996 29.95 -37.38 -5.85
CA ILE A 996 31.14 -36.65 -5.42
C ILE A 996 32.35 -37.60 -5.53
N THR A 997 33.23 -37.34 -6.49
CA THR A 997 34.42 -38.15 -6.77
C THR A 997 35.67 -37.63 -6.08
N SER A 998 35.69 -36.35 -5.67
CA SER A 998 36.72 -35.77 -4.81
C SER A 998 36.13 -34.74 -3.85
N GLN A 999 36.46 -34.85 -2.57
CA GLN A 999 35.99 -33.97 -1.50
C GLN A 999 36.93 -32.76 -1.34
N PRO A 1000 36.44 -31.57 -0.96
CA PRO A 1000 37.30 -30.48 -0.52
C PRO A 1000 38.04 -30.87 0.78
N SER A 1001 39.19 -30.26 1.02
CA SER A 1001 39.99 -30.43 2.24
C SER A 1001 39.95 -29.19 3.13
N SER A 1002 40.02 -29.38 4.45
CA SER A 1002 40.25 -28.29 5.41
C SER A 1002 41.65 -27.71 5.20
N GLU A 1003 41.81 -26.41 5.43
CA GLU A 1003 43.07 -25.71 5.20
C GLU A 1003 43.38 -24.73 6.34
N VAL A 1004 44.67 -24.53 6.60
CA VAL A 1004 45.18 -23.47 7.47
C VAL A 1004 45.84 -22.40 6.59
N VAL A 1005 45.32 -21.18 6.62
CA VAL A 1005 45.81 -20.08 5.79
C VAL A 1005 46.10 -18.84 6.63
N CYS A 1006 46.97 -17.96 6.13
CA CYS A 1006 47.26 -16.70 6.78
C CYS A 1006 46.20 -15.64 6.48
N GLU A 1007 46.00 -14.68 7.37
CA GLU A 1007 45.18 -13.50 7.08
C GLU A 1007 45.65 -12.77 5.80
N SER A 1008 44.69 -12.19 5.08
CA SER A 1008 44.83 -11.45 3.82
C SER A 1008 45.38 -12.27 2.64
N VAL A 1009 45.35 -13.61 2.71
CA VAL A 1009 45.60 -14.46 1.53
C VAL A 1009 44.29 -14.78 0.81
N THR A 1010 44.41 -15.22 -0.44
CA THR A 1010 43.31 -15.82 -1.19
C THR A 1010 43.47 -17.34 -1.16
N HIS A 1011 42.39 -18.06 -0.86
CA HIS A 1011 42.35 -19.52 -0.84
C HIS A 1011 41.20 -20.06 -1.69
N THR A 1012 41.33 -21.29 -2.20
CA THR A 1012 40.30 -21.92 -3.03
C THR A 1012 40.01 -23.34 -2.54
N PHE A 1013 38.75 -23.60 -2.18
CA PHE A 1013 38.23 -24.94 -1.98
C PHE A 1013 37.77 -25.51 -3.31
N SER A 1014 38.13 -26.76 -3.61
CA SER A 1014 37.69 -27.43 -4.84
C SER A 1014 37.00 -28.77 -4.54
N VAL A 1015 36.02 -29.11 -5.36
CA VAL A 1015 35.30 -30.38 -5.32
C VAL A 1015 35.24 -30.94 -6.74
N GLN A 1016 35.28 -32.27 -6.89
CA GLN A 1016 34.96 -32.92 -8.15
C GLN A 1016 33.76 -33.82 -7.97
N ALA A 1017 32.83 -33.74 -8.92
CA ALA A 1017 31.65 -34.58 -8.97
C ALA A 1017 31.32 -34.96 -10.41
N ASP A 1018 31.07 -36.24 -10.62
CA ASP A 1018 30.53 -36.76 -11.88
C ASP A 1018 29.02 -36.50 -11.92
N LEU A 1019 28.51 -36.20 -13.12
CA LEU A 1019 27.08 -35.94 -13.37
C LEU A 1019 26.50 -34.71 -12.63
N ALA A 1020 27.36 -33.81 -12.14
CA ALA A 1020 26.96 -32.55 -11.52
C ALA A 1020 26.38 -31.57 -12.55
N VAL A 1021 25.19 -31.04 -12.28
CA VAL A 1021 24.52 -30.02 -13.10
C VAL A 1021 24.66 -28.63 -12.49
N SER A 1022 24.68 -28.54 -11.15
CA SER A 1022 24.90 -27.28 -10.44
C SER A 1022 25.66 -27.51 -9.13
N TYR A 1023 26.39 -26.48 -8.73
CA TYR A 1023 27.07 -26.38 -7.45
C TYR A 1023 26.46 -25.23 -6.65
N SER A 1024 26.44 -25.34 -5.34
CA SER A 1024 26.06 -24.26 -4.43
C SER A 1024 26.87 -24.39 -3.14
N TRP A 1025 27.81 -23.49 -2.94
CA TRP A 1025 28.63 -23.46 -1.72
C TRP A 1025 27.86 -22.84 -0.55
N GLN A 1026 28.01 -23.45 0.61
CA GLN A 1026 27.36 -23.05 1.85
C GLN A 1026 28.39 -22.79 2.94
N ILE A 1027 28.05 -21.88 3.84
CA ILE A 1027 28.86 -21.48 5.00
C ILE A 1027 28.12 -21.80 6.30
N SER A 1028 28.87 -22.17 7.33
CA SER A 1028 28.35 -22.41 8.68
C SER A 1028 29.34 -21.92 9.73
N PHE A 1029 28.84 -21.13 10.69
CA PHE A 1029 29.63 -20.59 11.80
C PHE A 1029 29.52 -21.45 13.07
N ASP A 1030 28.42 -22.19 13.23
CA ASP A 1030 28.13 -23.06 14.39
C ASP A 1030 28.33 -24.55 14.09
N GLY A 1031 28.50 -24.90 12.81
CA GLY A 1031 28.60 -26.27 12.32
C GLY A 1031 27.28 -27.04 12.20
N ASN A 1032 26.15 -26.43 12.58
CA ASN A 1032 24.83 -27.03 12.56
C ASN A 1032 23.90 -26.35 11.54
N THR A 1033 23.99 -25.03 11.44
CA THR A 1033 23.16 -24.19 10.57
C THR A 1033 23.96 -23.77 9.35
N TRP A 1034 23.41 -24.01 8.15
CA TRP A 1034 24.10 -23.80 6.88
C TRP A 1034 23.37 -22.76 6.03
N TYR A 1035 24.12 -21.82 5.49
CA TYR A 1035 23.61 -20.72 4.67
C TYR A 1035 24.23 -20.75 3.27
N ASP A 1036 23.44 -20.52 2.24
CA ASP A 1036 23.94 -20.42 0.87
C ASP A 1036 24.81 -19.16 0.70
N LEU A 1037 25.97 -19.32 0.06
CA LEU A 1037 26.87 -18.21 -0.25
C LEU A 1037 26.50 -17.56 -1.57
N ASN A 1038 26.60 -16.23 -1.60
CA ASN A 1038 26.47 -15.43 -2.83
C ASN A 1038 27.84 -14.88 -3.24
N ASN A 1039 28.05 -14.68 -4.55
CA ASN A 1039 29.25 -14.02 -5.04
C ASN A 1039 29.34 -12.59 -4.49
N SER A 1040 30.52 -12.20 -4.05
CA SER A 1040 30.85 -10.91 -3.42
C SER A 1040 32.34 -10.59 -3.65
N THR A 1041 32.84 -9.51 -3.05
CA THR A 1041 34.29 -9.21 -3.03
C THR A 1041 35.09 -10.25 -2.24
N THR A 1042 34.47 -10.91 -1.25
CA THR A 1042 35.10 -11.96 -0.43
C THR A 1042 34.94 -13.35 -1.05
N TYR A 1043 33.81 -13.67 -1.67
CA TYR A 1043 33.51 -15.00 -2.20
C TYR A 1043 33.29 -14.97 -3.71
N SER A 1044 33.98 -15.82 -4.46
CA SER A 1044 33.73 -16.00 -5.89
C SER A 1044 33.72 -17.48 -6.28
N GLY A 1045 32.97 -17.83 -7.32
CA GLY A 1045 32.80 -19.24 -7.71
C GLY A 1045 31.81 -20.01 -6.82
N VAL A 1046 30.90 -19.32 -6.12
CA VAL A 1046 29.94 -19.97 -5.20
C VAL A 1046 29.01 -21.00 -5.88
N ASN A 1047 28.84 -20.91 -7.20
CA ASN A 1047 28.04 -21.83 -8.01
C ASN A 1047 28.89 -22.70 -8.95
N THR A 1048 30.20 -22.85 -8.68
CA THR A 1048 31.11 -23.69 -9.48
C THR A 1048 31.75 -24.77 -8.61
N ALA A 1049 32.50 -25.66 -9.24
CA ALA A 1049 33.30 -26.69 -8.58
C ALA A 1049 34.42 -26.11 -7.68
N ALA A 1050 34.66 -24.80 -7.70
CA ALA A 1050 35.72 -24.16 -6.92
C ALA A 1050 35.24 -22.86 -6.26
N LEU A 1051 35.23 -22.82 -4.93
CA LEU A 1051 34.96 -21.62 -4.14
C LEU A 1051 36.27 -20.91 -3.82
N THR A 1052 36.43 -19.69 -4.29
CA THR A 1052 37.54 -18.81 -3.94
C THR A 1052 37.11 -17.85 -2.84
N VAL A 1053 37.86 -17.84 -1.74
CA VAL A 1053 37.76 -16.90 -0.63
C VAL A 1053 38.91 -15.91 -0.72
N SER A 1054 38.61 -14.69 -1.12
CA SER A 1054 39.58 -13.60 -1.32
C SER A 1054 39.74 -12.77 -0.06
N ASN A 1055 40.97 -12.29 0.19
CA ASN A 1055 41.30 -11.44 1.33
C ASN A 1055 40.82 -12.03 2.67
N VAL A 1056 41.17 -13.29 2.95
CA VAL A 1056 40.70 -14.03 4.14
C VAL A 1056 40.97 -13.23 5.42
N GLN A 1057 39.91 -12.91 6.17
CA GLN A 1057 39.98 -12.11 7.40
C GLN A 1057 39.86 -13.00 8.66
N MET A 1058 40.33 -12.50 9.81
CA MET A 1058 40.32 -13.25 11.08
C MET A 1058 38.90 -13.65 11.57
N ASN A 1059 37.86 -12.92 11.18
CA ASN A 1059 36.48 -13.27 11.51
C ASN A 1059 35.97 -14.54 10.79
N LEU A 1060 36.72 -15.06 9.82
CA LEU A 1060 36.43 -16.33 9.14
C LEU A 1060 37.13 -17.52 9.81
N ASN A 1061 37.90 -17.31 10.88
CA ASN A 1061 38.60 -18.39 11.56
C ASN A 1061 37.62 -19.45 12.12
N ASN A 1062 37.93 -20.73 11.86
CA ASN A 1062 37.11 -21.91 12.19
C ASN A 1062 35.75 -21.97 11.50
N THR A 1063 35.53 -21.17 10.46
CA THR A 1063 34.31 -21.23 9.67
C THR A 1063 34.29 -22.50 8.82
N LYS A 1064 33.10 -23.13 8.72
CA LYS A 1064 32.91 -24.34 7.93
C LYS A 1064 32.31 -24.03 6.58
N TYR A 1065 32.78 -24.74 5.56
CA TYR A 1065 32.26 -24.69 4.20
C TYR A 1065 31.86 -26.09 3.74
N ARG A 1066 30.82 -26.17 2.91
CA ARG A 1066 30.47 -27.38 2.16
C ARG A 1066 29.86 -27.00 0.82
N CYS A 1067 29.90 -27.88 -0.16
CA CYS A 1067 29.23 -27.69 -1.43
C CYS A 1067 28.00 -28.61 -1.52
N SER A 1068 26.86 -28.04 -1.85
CA SER A 1068 25.65 -28.74 -2.28
C SER A 1068 25.74 -28.96 -3.78
N ILE A 1069 25.71 -30.21 -4.22
CA ILE A 1069 25.86 -30.59 -5.63
C ILE A 1069 24.60 -31.29 -6.07
N THR A 1070 23.99 -30.76 -7.12
CA THR A 1070 22.74 -31.31 -7.66
C THR A 1070 23.03 -32.00 -8.99
N GLY A 1071 22.64 -33.27 -9.07
CA GLY A 1071 22.69 -34.04 -10.31
C GLY A 1071 21.47 -33.80 -11.20
N ALA A 1072 21.50 -34.33 -12.42
CA ALA A 1072 20.43 -34.15 -13.40
C ALA A 1072 19.06 -34.69 -12.97
N CYS A 1073 19.02 -35.60 -11.99
CA CYS A 1073 17.79 -36.22 -11.51
C CYS A 1073 17.15 -35.50 -10.30
N GLY A 1074 17.76 -34.44 -9.78
CA GLY A 1074 17.33 -33.77 -8.57
C GLY A 1074 17.71 -34.54 -7.29
N GLY A 1075 17.90 -33.80 -6.19
CA GLY A 1075 18.54 -34.27 -4.96
C GLY A 1075 19.95 -33.70 -4.81
N SER A 1076 20.25 -33.16 -3.64
CA SER A 1076 21.55 -32.55 -3.34
C SER A 1076 22.44 -33.55 -2.60
N ALA A 1077 23.58 -33.88 -3.20
CA ALA A 1077 24.70 -34.51 -2.52
C ALA A 1077 25.55 -33.41 -1.88
N TYR A 1078 25.79 -33.50 -0.58
CA TYR A 1078 26.63 -32.54 0.13
C TYR A 1078 28.06 -33.09 0.24
N THR A 1079 29.05 -32.24 0.02
CA THR A 1079 30.42 -32.56 0.43
C THR A 1079 30.51 -32.70 1.95
N ASN A 1080 31.58 -33.34 2.42
CA ASN A 1080 31.99 -33.19 3.82
C ASN A 1080 32.19 -31.71 4.15
N SER A 1081 31.91 -31.34 5.40
CA SER A 1081 32.22 -30.00 5.88
C SER A 1081 33.73 -29.84 6.06
N VAL A 1082 34.32 -28.83 5.42
CA VAL A 1082 35.72 -28.43 5.60
C VAL A 1082 35.82 -27.20 6.47
N VAL A 1083 36.92 -27.06 7.19
CA VAL A 1083 37.18 -25.93 8.09
C VAL A 1083 38.24 -25.04 7.47
N LEU A 1084 38.01 -23.73 7.47
CA LEU A 1084 39.04 -22.73 7.20
C LEU A 1084 39.61 -22.24 8.54
N THR A 1085 40.86 -22.58 8.83
CA THR A 1085 41.57 -22.02 9.98
C THR A 1085 42.42 -20.85 9.50
N VAL A 1086 42.25 -19.69 10.15
CA VAL A 1086 42.94 -18.45 9.77
C VAL A 1086 43.95 -18.11 10.85
N ASN A 1087 45.23 -18.14 10.47
CA ASN A 1087 46.34 -17.72 11.33
C ASN A 1087 46.64 -16.24 11.08
N LYS A 1088 46.72 -15.47 12.17
CA LYS A 1088 47.14 -14.07 12.12
C LYS A 1088 48.59 -13.99 11.63
N ARG A 1089 48.90 -13.02 10.75
CA ARG A 1089 50.29 -12.74 10.37
C ARG A 1089 51.05 -12.08 11.53
N PRO A 1090 52.37 -12.37 11.70
CA PRO A 1090 53.18 -11.68 12.69
C PRO A 1090 53.22 -10.18 12.42
N GLU A 1091 52.97 -9.35 13.43
CA GLU A 1091 53.19 -7.91 13.35
C GLU A 1091 54.65 -7.62 13.67
N ILE A 1092 55.40 -7.07 12.72
CA ILE A 1092 56.82 -6.74 12.90
C ILE A 1092 56.95 -5.28 13.30
N TYR A 1093 57.56 -5.05 14.46
CA TYR A 1093 58.13 -3.77 14.82
C TYR A 1093 59.62 -3.79 14.56
N PHE A 1094 60.07 -3.02 13.56
CA PHE A 1094 61.47 -2.79 13.25
C PHE A 1094 61.80 -1.34 13.67
N GLY A 1095 62.70 -1.18 14.65
CA GLY A 1095 63.07 0.10 15.25
C GLY A 1095 63.55 1.18 14.27
N ALA A 1096 63.75 2.39 14.79
CA ALA A 1096 64.11 3.57 14.02
C ALA A 1096 65.44 3.38 13.24
N PRO A 1097 65.70 4.18 12.18
CA PRO A 1097 66.95 4.10 11.43
C PRO A 1097 68.18 4.16 12.33
N GLN A 1098 69.10 3.20 12.19
CA GLN A 1098 70.27 3.07 13.06
C GLN A 1098 71.53 3.63 12.39
N VAL A 1099 72.47 4.15 13.18
CA VAL A 1099 73.79 4.57 12.71
C VAL A 1099 74.83 3.59 13.25
N ALA A 1100 75.70 3.07 12.38
CA ALA A 1100 76.75 2.12 12.70
C ALA A 1100 78.13 2.66 12.29
N CYS A 1101 79.18 2.30 13.03
CA CYS A 1101 80.51 2.77 12.73
C CYS A 1101 81.24 1.81 11.79
N ILE A 1102 81.95 2.33 10.79
CA ILE A 1102 82.65 1.52 9.78
C ILE A 1102 83.67 0.55 10.37
N TYR A 1103 84.12 0.76 11.62
CA TYR A 1103 85.07 -0.11 12.32
C TYR A 1103 84.43 -1.01 13.39
N ASP A 1104 83.09 -0.99 13.56
CA ASP A 1104 82.44 -1.85 14.55
C ASP A 1104 82.59 -3.33 14.16
N SER A 1105 82.76 -4.17 15.18
CA SER A 1105 82.69 -5.62 15.00
C SER A 1105 81.25 -6.04 14.64
N PRO A 1106 81.04 -7.14 13.89
CA PRO A 1106 79.71 -7.60 13.53
C PRO A 1106 78.81 -7.79 14.75
N TYR A 1107 77.59 -7.24 14.72
CA TYR A 1107 76.68 -7.24 15.87
C TYR A 1107 75.24 -7.62 15.48
N SER A 1108 74.46 -8.04 16.47
CA SER A 1108 73.04 -8.36 16.30
C SER A 1108 72.19 -7.09 16.36
N ILE A 1109 71.28 -6.90 15.42
CA ILE A 1109 70.30 -5.81 15.45
C ILE A 1109 69.26 -6.12 16.53
N SER A 1110 69.20 -5.32 17.59
CA SER A 1110 68.44 -5.62 18.82
C SER A 1110 67.04 -5.00 18.90
N GLU A 1111 66.69 -4.05 18.03
CA GLU A 1111 65.39 -3.37 18.01
C GLU A 1111 64.42 -3.99 17.00
N VAL A 1112 64.18 -5.30 17.12
CA VAL A 1112 63.16 -5.98 16.33
C VAL A 1112 62.29 -6.88 17.21
N THR A 1113 60.97 -6.81 17.03
CA THR A 1113 60.02 -7.73 17.68
C THR A 1113 58.96 -8.19 16.68
N PRO A 1114 58.53 -9.46 16.70
CA PRO A 1114 58.98 -10.57 17.59
C PRO A 1114 60.37 -11.12 17.22
N SER A 1115 61.05 -11.78 18.18
CA SER A 1115 62.39 -12.36 18.00
C SER A 1115 62.35 -13.73 17.30
N GLY A 1116 63.44 -14.14 16.65
CA GLY A 1116 63.55 -15.47 16.01
C GLY A 1116 63.46 -15.48 14.47
N GLY A 1117 63.36 -14.30 13.84
CA GLY A 1117 63.44 -14.14 12.38
C GLY A 1117 64.86 -13.99 11.84
N THR A 1118 64.95 -13.78 10.53
CA THR A 1118 66.22 -13.63 9.78
C THR A 1118 66.33 -12.26 9.12
N PHE A 1119 67.48 -11.63 9.25
CA PHE A 1119 67.88 -10.42 8.55
C PHE A 1119 68.51 -10.74 7.19
N SER A 1120 68.31 -9.86 6.23
CA SER A 1120 68.93 -9.90 4.90
C SER A 1120 69.19 -8.48 4.39
N GLY A 1121 70.22 -8.30 3.58
CA GLY A 1121 70.65 -7.00 3.05
C GLY A 1121 72.18 -6.85 3.03
N PRO A 1122 72.69 -5.72 2.51
CA PRO A 1122 74.13 -5.44 2.49
C PRO A 1122 74.75 -5.53 3.89
N GLY A 1123 75.89 -6.20 4.02
CA GLY A 1123 76.59 -6.39 5.29
C GLY A 1123 75.99 -7.40 6.25
N ILE A 1124 74.87 -8.06 5.93
CA ILE A 1124 74.29 -9.11 6.78
C ILE A 1124 74.95 -10.47 6.48
N SER A 1125 75.48 -11.12 7.52
CA SER A 1125 75.96 -12.50 7.45
C SER A 1125 75.69 -13.20 8.79
N ASN A 1126 75.19 -14.43 8.76
CA ASN A 1126 74.80 -15.19 9.96
C ASN A 1126 73.90 -14.41 10.94
N ASN A 1127 72.95 -13.63 10.41
CA ASN A 1127 72.04 -12.78 11.19
C ASN A 1127 72.69 -11.61 11.95
N LEU A 1128 73.97 -11.33 11.68
CA LEU A 1128 74.71 -10.20 12.23
C LEU A 1128 74.92 -9.15 11.13
N PHE A 1129 74.83 -7.88 11.50
CA PHE A 1129 75.23 -6.78 10.63
C PHE A 1129 76.71 -6.48 10.80
N ASN A 1130 77.45 -6.50 9.70
CA ASN A 1130 78.87 -6.15 9.62
C ASN A 1130 79.01 -4.83 8.82
N PRO A 1131 79.28 -3.71 9.50
CA PRO A 1131 79.40 -2.40 8.86
C PRO A 1131 80.54 -2.33 7.83
N VAL A 1132 81.67 -3.01 8.08
CA VAL A 1132 82.80 -3.09 7.12
C VAL A 1132 82.35 -3.75 5.82
N ALA A 1133 81.60 -4.84 5.93
CA ALA A 1133 81.11 -5.59 4.78
C ALA A 1133 79.97 -4.87 4.04
N ALA A 1134 79.18 -4.05 4.75
CA ALA A 1134 78.17 -3.18 4.14
C ALA A 1134 78.81 -2.02 3.35
N GLY A 1135 79.92 -1.48 3.86
CA GLY A 1135 80.58 -0.27 3.32
C GLY A 1135 79.91 1.03 3.80
N MET A 1136 80.58 2.17 3.63
CA MET A 1136 80.02 3.47 4.04
C MET A 1136 78.76 3.83 3.24
N GLY A 1137 77.77 4.46 3.89
CA GLY A 1137 76.50 4.87 3.28
C GLY A 1137 75.28 4.22 3.93
N THR A 1138 74.08 4.53 3.42
CA THR A 1138 72.80 4.02 3.93
C THR A 1138 72.41 2.71 3.25
N HIS A 1139 72.18 1.66 4.05
CA HIS A 1139 71.83 0.32 3.57
C HIS A 1139 70.46 -0.10 4.08
N THR A 1140 69.64 -0.68 3.21
CA THR A 1140 68.33 -1.22 3.59
C THR A 1140 68.48 -2.66 4.07
N ILE A 1141 68.07 -2.92 5.32
CA ILE A 1141 68.06 -4.23 5.95
C ILE A 1141 66.61 -4.69 6.07
N THR A 1142 66.33 -5.93 5.65
CA THR A 1142 65.01 -6.55 5.72
C THR A 1142 65.02 -7.66 6.76
N TYR A 1143 64.07 -7.61 7.69
CA TYR A 1143 63.81 -8.67 8.66
C TYR A 1143 62.58 -9.46 8.25
N THR A 1144 62.69 -10.78 8.27
CA THR A 1144 61.59 -11.71 7.98
C THR A 1144 61.40 -12.65 9.17
N VAL A 1145 60.19 -12.74 9.70
CA VAL A 1145 59.84 -13.68 10.78
C VAL A 1145 58.66 -14.54 10.36
N THR A 1146 58.65 -15.80 10.79
CA THR A 1146 57.57 -16.74 10.55
C THR A 1146 57.05 -17.28 11.87
N GLU A 1147 55.77 -17.05 12.17
CA GLU A 1147 55.09 -17.62 13.33
C GLU A 1147 53.82 -18.34 12.88
N ASN A 1148 53.55 -19.51 13.45
CA ASN A 1148 52.39 -20.34 13.12
C ASN A 1148 52.20 -20.57 11.60
N GLY A 1149 53.30 -20.72 10.86
CA GLY A 1149 53.30 -20.93 9.41
C GLY A 1149 53.07 -19.67 8.57
N CYS A 1150 52.91 -18.49 9.18
CA CYS A 1150 52.71 -17.22 8.50
C CYS A 1150 53.96 -16.34 8.58
N SER A 1151 54.48 -15.94 7.42
CA SER A 1151 55.64 -15.05 7.33
C SER A 1151 55.22 -13.60 7.12
N SER A 1152 55.89 -12.69 7.82
CA SER A 1152 55.87 -11.26 7.57
C SER A 1152 57.28 -10.77 7.34
N SER A 1153 57.44 -9.65 6.63
CA SER A 1153 58.72 -8.96 6.51
C SER A 1153 58.55 -7.45 6.68
N ALA A 1154 59.58 -6.81 7.22
CA ALA A 1154 59.69 -5.36 7.32
C ALA A 1154 61.13 -4.93 7.02
N SER A 1155 61.31 -3.72 6.52
CA SER A 1155 62.63 -3.17 6.21
C SER A 1155 62.88 -1.88 6.98
N SER A 1156 64.12 -1.67 7.40
CA SER A 1156 64.62 -0.42 7.96
C SER A 1156 66.00 -0.12 7.36
N THR A 1157 66.51 1.08 7.58
CA THR A 1157 67.80 1.52 7.04
C THR A 1157 68.86 1.67 8.13
N ILE A 1158 70.09 1.23 7.84
CA ILE A 1158 71.26 1.47 8.69
C ILE A 1158 72.27 2.34 7.93
N GLU A 1159 72.65 3.48 8.50
CA GLU A 1159 73.72 4.34 7.95
C GLU A 1159 75.07 3.96 8.55
N VAL A 1160 76.02 3.59 7.69
CA VAL A 1160 77.41 3.29 8.10
C VAL A 1160 78.29 4.51 7.89
N SER A 1161 78.82 5.06 8.98
CA SER A 1161 79.64 6.27 9.00
C SER A 1161 80.99 6.05 9.72
N GLN A 1162 81.93 7.00 9.61
CA GLN A 1162 83.16 6.95 10.40
C GLN A 1162 82.86 7.44 11.83
N CYS A 1163 83.16 6.63 12.84
CA CYS A 1163 83.05 7.06 14.23
C CYS A 1163 84.41 7.22 14.88
N LEU A 1164 84.66 8.39 15.46
CA LEU A 1164 85.76 8.63 16.39
C LEU A 1164 85.24 8.26 17.79
N GLY A 1165 85.94 7.37 18.51
CA GLY A 1165 85.49 6.78 19.77
C GLY A 1165 85.21 7.83 20.87
N MET A 1166 84.20 7.53 21.71
CA MET A 1166 83.90 8.33 22.90
C MET A 1166 85.10 8.42 23.83
N THR A 1167 85.69 9.61 23.87
CA THR A 1167 86.42 10.14 25.00
C THR A 1167 85.51 10.32 26.22
N ASP A 1168 86.09 10.13 27.39
CA ASP A 1168 85.85 10.90 28.62
C ASP A 1168 84.59 10.64 29.47
N LEU A 1169 84.70 9.65 30.37
CA LEU A 1169 84.46 9.93 31.79
C LEU A 1169 85.77 10.38 32.46
N VAL A 1170 86.36 11.43 31.91
CA VAL A 1170 87.34 12.25 32.62
C VAL A 1170 86.54 13.11 33.61
N LYS A 1171 86.54 12.70 34.88
CA LYS A 1171 86.74 13.71 35.92
C LYS A 1171 88.25 13.99 35.89
N ASN A 1172 88.63 15.26 35.72
CA ASN A 1172 89.98 15.80 35.44
C ASN A 1172 91.13 15.39 36.41
N GLU A 1173 90.98 14.35 37.22
CA GLU A 1173 91.92 13.93 38.26
C GLU A 1173 92.20 12.42 38.32
N LEU A 1174 91.50 11.55 37.54
CA LEU A 1174 91.74 10.09 37.56
C LEU A 1174 91.49 9.43 36.18
N SER A 1175 92.49 8.69 35.67
CA SER A 1175 92.45 7.94 34.40
C SER A 1175 92.64 6.44 34.63
N ILE A 1176 91.90 5.61 33.89
CA ILE A 1176 91.90 4.15 34.02
C ILE A 1176 92.08 3.49 32.66
N PHE A 1177 93.12 2.67 32.49
CA PHE A 1177 93.39 2.02 31.20
C PHE A 1177 94.31 0.80 31.33
N PRO A 1178 94.24 -0.17 30.39
CA PRO A 1178 93.12 -0.37 29.47
C PRO A 1178 91.87 -0.85 30.22
N ASN A 1179 90.68 -0.44 29.75
CA ASN A 1179 89.39 -0.94 30.24
C ASN A 1179 88.44 -1.05 29.03
N PRO A 1180 88.09 -2.26 28.55
CA PRO A 1180 88.31 -3.57 29.19
C PRO A 1180 89.78 -4.03 29.29
N THR A 1181 90.10 -4.93 30.23
CA THR A 1181 91.44 -5.57 30.35
C THR A 1181 91.34 -7.08 30.59
N SER A 1182 92.25 -7.90 30.05
CA SER A 1182 92.27 -9.35 30.34
C SER A 1182 93.20 -9.74 31.50
N SER A 1183 94.02 -8.81 31.99
CA SER A 1183 95.02 -9.10 33.01
C SER A 1183 95.26 -7.90 33.90
N ILE A 1184 95.90 -6.86 33.40
CA ILE A 1184 96.39 -5.74 34.22
C ILE A 1184 95.67 -4.45 33.82
N VAL A 1185 95.16 -3.71 34.81
CA VAL A 1185 94.62 -2.36 34.62
C VAL A 1185 95.41 -1.33 35.43
N TYR A 1186 95.60 -0.14 34.87
CA TYR A 1186 96.33 0.96 35.50
C TYR A 1186 95.37 2.08 35.89
N LEU A 1187 95.53 2.62 37.10
CA LEU A 1187 94.90 3.87 37.54
C LEU A 1187 95.96 4.94 37.71
N LYS A 1188 95.80 6.07 37.02
CA LYS A 1188 96.69 7.22 37.10
C LYS A 1188 95.89 8.48 37.39
N GLY A 1189 96.13 9.12 38.53
CA GLY A 1189 95.53 10.40 38.90
C GLY A 1189 96.56 11.47 39.27
N THR A 1190 96.18 12.74 39.22
CA THR A 1190 96.96 13.87 39.74
C THR A 1190 96.69 13.99 41.24
N VAL A 1191 97.67 13.58 42.05
CA VAL A 1191 97.51 13.28 43.47
C VAL A 1191 97.65 14.54 44.33
N GLU A 1192 96.54 15.08 44.85
CA GLU A 1192 96.57 15.87 46.10
C GLU A 1192 95.44 15.50 47.11
N ASN A 1193 94.34 14.84 46.68
CA ASN A 1193 93.12 14.63 47.49
C ASN A 1193 92.72 13.18 47.83
N TYR A 1194 93.49 12.16 47.43
CA TYR A 1194 93.13 10.73 47.60
C TYR A 1194 94.17 9.96 48.43
N GLU A 1195 93.75 9.01 49.29
CA GLU A 1195 94.65 8.19 50.11
C GLU A 1195 94.63 6.70 49.74
N THR A 1196 93.45 6.12 49.48
CA THR A 1196 93.31 4.68 49.21
C THR A 1196 92.31 4.37 48.09
N ALA A 1197 92.62 3.35 47.28
CA ALA A 1197 91.70 2.72 46.34
C ALA A 1197 91.34 1.30 46.80
N VAL A 1198 90.09 0.94 46.61
CA VAL A 1198 89.52 -0.35 46.98
C VAL A 1198 88.89 -0.99 45.76
N LEU A 1199 89.31 -2.20 45.42
CA LEU A 1199 88.66 -3.03 44.42
C LEU A 1199 87.57 -3.86 45.08
N ILE A 1200 86.38 -3.85 44.48
CA ILE A 1200 85.17 -4.45 45.01
C ILE A 1200 84.54 -5.31 43.93
N ASP A 1201 84.06 -6.49 44.29
CA ASP A 1201 83.27 -7.33 43.38
C ASP A 1201 81.87 -6.75 43.13
N ASN A 1202 81.14 -7.37 42.21
CA ASN A 1202 79.75 -6.99 41.90
C ASN A 1202 78.76 -7.23 43.07
N GLN A 1203 79.16 -7.92 44.13
CA GLN A 1203 78.37 -8.15 45.36
C GLN A 1203 78.68 -7.12 46.46
N GLY A 1204 79.58 -6.17 46.19
CA GLY A 1204 79.93 -5.11 47.15
C GLY A 1204 80.99 -5.51 48.17
N ARG A 1205 81.61 -6.70 48.02
CA ARG A 1205 82.66 -7.17 48.94
C ARG A 1205 84.00 -6.61 48.53
N MET A 1206 84.73 -6.08 49.51
CA MET A 1206 86.09 -5.61 49.32
C MET A 1206 87.00 -6.80 49.00
N ILE A 1207 87.63 -6.76 47.83
CA ILE A 1207 88.57 -7.78 47.37
C ILE A 1207 89.98 -7.44 47.85
N SER A 1208 90.38 -6.18 47.69
CA SER A 1208 91.71 -5.70 48.10
C SER A 1208 91.75 -4.16 48.15
N SER A 1209 92.68 -3.61 48.92
CA SER A 1209 92.85 -2.17 49.14
C SER A 1209 94.32 -1.76 49.06
N TRP A 1210 94.58 -0.58 48.51
CA TRP A 1210 95.95 -0.06 48.32
C TRP A 1210 96.03 1.45 48.51
N ASP A 1211 97.19 1.93 48.96
CA ASP A 1211 97.50 3.35 49.09
C ASP A 1211 97.79 3.98 47.73
N LEU A 1212 97.14 5.10 47.41
CA LEU A 1212 97.31 5.84 46.16
C LEU A 1212 98.34 6.96 46.35
N LYS A 1213 99.61 6.70 46.06
CA LYS A 1213 100.67 7.75 46.05
C LYS A 1213 101.22 8.06 44.65
N THR A 1214 101.04 7.18 43.66
CA THR A 1214 101.38 7.32 42.22
C THR A 1214 100.42 6.47 41.36
N THR A 1215 100.69 6.31 40.05
CA THR A 1215 99.98 5.35 39.18
C THR A 1215 99.95 3.96 39.82
N ALA A 1216 98.76 3.46 40.12
CA ALA A 1216 98.55 2.14 40.70
C ALA A 1216 98.25 1.12 39.60
N GLN A 1217 98.80 -0.09 39.74
CA GLN A 1217 98.58 -1.19 38.82
C GLN A 1217 97.83 -2.30 39.56
N PHE A 1218 96.77 -2.83 38.93
CA PHE A 1218 95.96 -3.91 39.46
C PHE A 1218 96.08 -5.09 38.51
N ASP A 1219 96.63 -6.18 39.02
CA ASP A 1219 96.62 -7.46 38.33
C ASP A 1219 95.32 -8.19 38.70
N LEU A 1220 94.48 -8.36 37.70
CA LEU A 1220 93.21 -9.05 37.78
C LEU A 1220 93.30 -10.46 37.19
N SER A 1221 94.47 -10.94 36.77
CA SER A 1221 94.64 -12.20 36.04
C SER A 1221 94.05 -13.42 36.77
N ASP A 1222 94.17 -13.47 38.10
CA ASP A 1222 93.67 -14.59 38.92
C ASP A 1222 92.18 -14.46 39.33
N PHE A 1223 91.51 -13.39 38.92
CA PHE A 1223 90.08 -13.16 39.19
C PHE A 1223 89.21 -13.62 38.01
N VAL A 1224 87.96 -14.00 38.28
CA VAL A 1224 87.03 -14.44 37.23
C VAL A 1224 86.62 -13.30 36.30
N ASP A 1225 86.39 -13.59 35.02
CA ASP A 1225 85.96 -12.58 34.04
C ASP A 1225 84.61 -11.98 34.43
N GLY A 1226 84.46 -10.65 34.29
CA GLY A 1226 83.27 -9.94 34.74
C GLY A 1226 83.50 -8.49 35.16
N TYR A 1227 82.45 -7.89 35.73
CA TYR A 1227 82.48 -6.49 36.14
C TYR A 1227 82.97 -6.30 37.57
N TYR A 1228 83.95 -5.41 37.70
CA TYR A 1228 84.51 -5.01 38.99
C TYR A 1228 84.29 -3.52 39.22
N PHE A 1229 84.35 -3.12 40.47
CA PHE A 1229 84.20 -1.72 40.84
C PHE A 1229 85.38 -1.22 41.64
N ILE A 1230 85.93 -0.08 41.24
CA ILE A 1230 86.91 0.63 42.06
C ILE A 1230 86.23 1.75 42.81
N ARG A 1231 86.45 1.76 44.12
CA ARG A 1231 86.04 2.82 45.05
C ARG A 1231 87.29 3.54 45.56
N VAL A 1232 87.31 4.87 45.46
CA VAL A 1232 88.44 5.70 45.93
C VAL A 1232 88.03 6.53 47.15
N VAL A 1233 88.91 6.60 48.15
CA VAL A 1233 88.70 7.27 49.45
C VAL A 1233 89.73 8.42 49.62
N GLY A 1234 89.24 9.60 50.03
CA GLY A 1234 90.06 10.80 50.29
C GLY A 1234 90.47 11.00 51.75
N LYS A 1235 91.35 12.00 52.00
CA LYS A 1235 91.98 12.31 53.32
C LYS A 1235 91.03 12.56 54.50
N GLU A 1236 89.75 12.86 54.26
CA GLU A 1236 88.71 13.05 55.30
C GLU A 1236 87.70 11.89 55.38
N ASN A 1237 88.07 10.70 54.86
CA ASN A 1237 87.24 9.49 54.82
C ASN A 1237 85.96 9.61 53.98
N THR A 1238 85.88 10.61 53.10
CA THR A 1238 84.80 10.80 52.13
C THR A 1238 84.99 9.88 50.91
N VAL A 1239 83.91 9.18 50.52
CA VAL A 1239 83.87 8.31 49.34
C VAL A 1239 83.59 9.14 48.11
N VAL A 1240 84.47 9.12 47.10
CA VAL A 1240 84.39 10.09 46.00
C VAL A 1240 83.78 9.54 44.71
N THR A 1241 83.96 8.25 44.36
CA THR A 1241 83.29 7.68 43.17
C THR A 1241 83.40 6.14 43.09
N LYS A 1242 82.48 5.50 42.34
CA LYS A 1242 82.50 4.06 41.97
C LYS A 1242 82.65 3.94 40.45
N ILE A 1243 83.72 3.30 39.97
CA ILE A 1243 84.02 3.18 38.52
C ILE A 1243 83.96 1.71 38.11
N GLN A 1244 83.29 1.42 37.00
CA GLN A 1244 83.15 0.07 36.46
C GLN A 1244 84.35 -0.31 35.59
N LEU A 1245 84.96 -1.44 35.94
CA LEU A 1245 85.98 -2.12 35.16
C LEU A 1245 85.37 -3.36 34.51
N VAL A 1246 85.79 -3.63 33.29
CA VAL A 1246 85.44 -4.84 32.54
C VAL A 1246 86.71 -5.67 32.44
N LYS A 1247 86.73 -6.85 33.08
CA LYS A 1247 87.73 -7.87 32.82
C LYS A 1247 87.24 -8.79 31.71
#